data_AF-A0A2I0U9I3-F1
#
_entry.id   AF-A0A2I0U9I3-F1
#
_cell.length_a   1.000
_cell.length_b   1.000
_cell.length_c   1.000
_cell.angle_alpha   90.00
_cell.angle_beta   90.00
_cell.angle_gamma   90.00
#
_symmetry.space_group_name_H-M   'P 1'
#
loop_
_entity.id
_entity.type
_entity.pdbx_description
1 polymer ?
#
loop_
_entity_poly.entity_id
_entity_poly.type
_entity_poly.pdbx_seq_one_letter_code
_entity_poly.pdbx_strand_id
1 'polypeptide(L)'
;MSHHRIQERGQAGGRRGCGLAASENALSRRLACGDVEGRLEALFSRVRAVQAKSGHFDMLLCVGNFFGATSEAEWAEYRTGAKKAPIPTYVLGANDQETISYFPDVSGCELAENITYLGRRGLYSSSSGLQIAYLSGTESQDEPAPAYSFSAKDVVELKASLLSTPNFKGVDILLTSPWPRHVETFANSAGGIDTKKCGSKLVSDLSASLKPRYHFAALEKVYYERLPYRNHTVLQETPQHVSRFIALADVGNTSKKKYLYAFSITPMSLMDPAELVKQPQDVTENPYRKSWKEAQKTKAPLCAEEEPACQFFFDLNKHQGKKRPSDEKAPGNSQPKQAKKPPQPTGPCWFCLASPDVEKHLVVSIGTHCYLALAKGGLLPDHVLILPIGHYQSVVDLSSEVLEEVTKYKSALKEFFRSKGKRYVLFERNYRSQHLQLQVVPVPLDHCTPEDIKESFIAQAQEQQIELVEIPEHSDITQDSGVRVAIKSCRLELSVKNKDRWCHEIDIMKKLNHPNVVRACEVPEEMNFLVNDVPLLAMEYCSGGDLRKLLNKPENCCGLKESQILSLLSDIGSGIQYLHENRIIHRDLKPENIVLQDEGGKVVHKIIDLGYAKDLDQGSLCTSFVGTLQYLAPELFENKSYSVTVDYWSFGTMVFECIAGFRPFLHNLQPFTWHEKIKKKDPKHIFASEEMNGEVHFSTHLPEPHSLCGVIVEPMENWLQLMLNWDPQQRGGGLDPETSRPKCFLIMDHILNLKIVHILSMTSAKIISFLLHPEESLHSLQIRIEFETGISTGNQELLLETGICLDPRKPASQCVIDGVRGWDSYMVYLFDKSKTVYDGPFASRSLSDCVNYIVQDSKIQLPIPQLRKVWAEAVHYVIGLKEDYSRLFQGQRAAMLSLLRYNANLIKMKNNMVSASQQLKAKLEFFHQSIRLDLERYSDQMAYGISSEKMLKAWKEMQEKASQCAQAEDIGYLDEQIMALHTEIVELQKSPYARRQGEVMESLEQRAIDLYKQLKTRPPDHAYSDSTDMVKIIVQTVQSQDRVLKELFGHLSKLLGCKQKIIDLLPKIEVALNNIKEADNSVMQMQGKRQREIWHLLKIACTQSSSRSLVSSSLEGTASTPAVTWLQQSSSGNVPHPLSSLATPEDRENFVHVIEENLNYLELFSSILQEVRQEQNNSMMSFDWSWLK
;
A
#
# COMPACT_ATOMS: atom_id res chain seq x y z
N MET A 1 -36.57 39.31 -8.21
CA MET A 1 -36.87 40.68 -7.71
C MET A 1 -36.43 40.78 -6.26
N SER A 2 -36.49 41.96 -5.65
CA SER A 2 -35.79 42.31 -4.40
C SER A 2 -36.64 42.16 -3.12
N HIS A 3 -35.97 42.26 -1.96
CA HIS A 3 -36.52 42.31 -0.59
C HIS A 3 -37.12 41.00 -0.03
N HIS A 4 -37.18 40.75 1.30
CA HIS A 4 -36.74 41.57 2.46
C HIS A 4 -36.15 40.69 3.58
N ARG A 5 -35.27 41.25 4.43
CA ARG A 5 -35.01 40.68 5.77
C ARG A 5 -36.24 40.82 6.67
N ILE A 6 -36.51 39.82 7.51
CA ILE A 6 -37.23 39.96 8.79
C ILE A 6 -36.29 39.51 9.91
N GLN A 7 -36.38 40.16 11.07
CA GLN A 7 -35.48 40.01 12.20
C GLN A 7 -36.28 40.14 13.50
N GLU A 8 -36.54 39.03 14.18
CA GLU A 8 -37.25 39.04 15.47
C GLU A 8 -36.31 38.80 16.65
N ARG A 9 -36.61 39.47 17.77
CA ARG A 9 -35.99 39.27 19.09
C ARG A 9 -37.09 38.86 20.06
N GLY A 10 -36.97 37.68 20.67
CA GLY A 10 -37.75 37.24 21.83
C GLY A 10 -36.81 36.82 22.96
N GLN A 11 -37.13 37.16 24.21
CA GLN A 11 -36.21 36.98 25.35
C GLN A 11 -36.53 35.76 26.22
N ALA A 12 -35.44 35.14 26.73
CA ALA A 12 -35.31 34.51 28.05
C ALA A 12 -36.42 33.56 28.55
N GLY A 13 -36.15 32.26 28.48
CA GLY A 13 -36.82 31.22 29.28
C GLY A 13 -35.81 30.20 29.81
N GLY A 14 -35.21 30.46 30.98
CA GLY A 14 -34.11 29.66 31.50
C GLY A 14 -34.53 28.30 32.06
N ARG A 15 -34.00 27.21 31.49
CA ARG A 15 -33.92 25.88 32.14
C ARG A 15 -32.51 25.30 32.02
N ARG A 16 -32.17 24.43 32.97
CA ARG A 16 -30.80 23.99 33.28
C ARG A 16 -30.19 23.22 32.09
N GLY A 17 -28.93 23.53 31.76
CA GLY A 17 -28.24 22.91 30.63
C GLY A 17 -27.88 21.44 30.90
N CYS A 18 -28.12 20.58 29.93
CA CYS A 18 -27.46 19.29 29.77
C CYS A 18 -26.56 19.35 28.52
N GLY A 19 -25.34 19.83 28.69
CA GLY A 19 -24.35 19.87 27.63
C GLY A 19 -23.72 18.50 27.42
N LEU A 20 -24.35 17.65 26.59
CA LEU A 20 -23.71 16.42 26.12
C LEU A 20 -22.67 16.76 25.05
N ALA A 21 -21.40 16.80 25.46
CA ALA A 21 -20.28 17.08 24.58
C ALA A 21 -19.97 15.86 23.68
N ALA A 22 -20.21 16.00 22.37
CA ALA A 22 -19.71 15.06 21.36
C ALA A 22 -18.27 15.44 20.99
N SER A 23 -17.31 15.11 21.85
CA SER A 23 -15.91 15.52 21.70
C SER A 23 -15.09 14.63 20.76
N GLU A 24 -14.24 15.31 19.99
CA GLU A 24 -13.04 14.87 19.30
C GLU A 24 -12.52 13.45 19.64
N ASN A 25 -12.64 12.52 18.69
CA ASN A 25 -11.86 11.28 18.72
C ASN A 25 -10.39 11.58 18.37
N ALA A 26 -9.61 12.01 19.36
CA ALA A 26 -8.15 12.13 19.26
C ALA A 26 -7.49 10.75 19.00
N LEU A 27 -6.16 10.74 18.85
CA LEU A 27 -5.38 9.51 19.07
C LEU A 27 -5.42 9.20 20.57
N SER A 28 -6.42 8.44 20.99
CA SER A 28 -6.72 8.10 22.39
C SER A 28 -5.47 7.64 23.16
N ARG A 29 -5.05 8.48 24.12
CA ARG A 29 -3.85 8.24 24.95
C ARG A 29 -4.25 7.49 26.21
N ARG A 30 -3.47 6.48 26.59
CA ARG A 30 -3.73 5.60 27.73
C ARG A 30 -2.52 5.61 28.66
N LEU A 31 -2.80 5.44 29.96
CA LEU A 31 -1.78 5.20 30.97
C LEU A 31 -1.93 3.78 31.50
N ALA A 32 -0.84 3.04 31.63
CA ALA A 32 -0.76 1.83 32.43
C ALA A 32 0.13 2.10 33.66
N CYS A 33 -0.27 1.61 34.83
CA CYS A 33 0.44 1.75 36.09
C CYS A 33 0.73 0.39 36.71
N GLY A 34 1.94 0.25 37.26
CA GLY A 34 2.35 -0.90 38.05
C GLY A 34 1.79 -0.87 39.46
N ASP A 35 2.59 -1.38 40.40
CA ASP A 35 2.13 -1.73 41.73
C ASP A 35 1.95 -0.51 42.66
N VAL A 36 0.74 -0.27 43.14
CA VAL A 36 0.36 0.96 43.85
C VAL A 36 0.56 0.83 45.35
N GLU A 37 0.28 -0.33 45.95
CA GLU A 37 0.35 -0.58 47.40
C GLU A 37 -0.30 0.53 48.25
N GLY A 38 -1.48 1.03 47.83
CA GLY A 38 -2.23 2.08 48.55
C GLY A 38 -1.65 3.50 48.45
N ARG A 39 -0.58 3.74 47.68
CA ARG A 39 0.08 5.05 47.50
C ARG A 39 -0.68 5.95 46.50
N LEU A 40 -1.96 6.22 46.78
CA LEU A 40 -2.93 6.85 45.87
C LEU A 40 -2.58 8.30 45.54
N GLU A 41 -2.20 9.12 46.51
CA GLU A 41 -1.82 10.52 46.28
C GLU A 41 -0.56 10.61 45.41
N ALA A 42 0.42 9.71 45.62
CA ALA A 42 1.64 9.64 44.82
C ALA A 42 1.32 9.28 43.35
N LEU A 43 0.44 8.31 43.12
CA LEU A 43 -0.07 7.95 41.80
C LEU A 43 -0.83 9.12 41.15
N PHE A 44 -1.89 9.60 41.79
CA PHE A 44 -2.80 10.58 41.19
C PHE A 44 -2.20 11.99 41.07
N SER A 45 -1.24 12.35 41.92
CA SER A 45 -0.41 13.56 41.74
C SER A 45 0.47 13.42 40.51
N ARG A 46 1.10 12.25 40.30
CA ARG A 46 1.88 11.99 39.09
C ARG A 46 1.01 11.99 37.82
N VAL A 47 -0.20 11.42 37.87
CA VAL A 47 -1.14 11.42 36.74
C VAL A 47 -1.59 12.85 36.39
N ARG A 48 -1.95 13.68 37.39
CA ARG A 48 -2.24 15.12 37.19
C ARG A 48 -1.08 15.85 36.50
N ALA A 49 0.16 15.64 36.97
CA ALA A 49 1.35 16.24 36.37
C ALA A 49 1.63 15.74 34.94
N VAL A 50 1.31 14.48 34.62
CA VAL A 50 1.45 13.91 33.27
C VAL A 50 0.38 14.46 32.33
N GLN A 51 -0.88 14.62 32.77
CA GLN A 51 -1.90 15.29 31.96
C GLN A 51 -1.53 16.75 31.67
N ALA A 52 -1.13 17.51 32.70
CA ALA A 52 -0.74 18.90 32.54
C ALA A 52 0.45 19.10 31.58
N LYS A 53 1.38 18.14 31.51
CA LYS A 53 2.55 18.21 30.62
C LYS A 53 2.33 17.58 29.23
N SER A 54 1.44 16.61 29.09
CA SER A 54 1.36 15.75 27.88
C SER A 54 -0.04 15.59 27.30
N GLY A 55 -0.98 16.44 27.71
CA GLY A 55 -2.34 16.50 27.17
C GLY A 55 -3.29 15.50 27.82
N HIS A 56 -4.50 15.39 27.26
CA HIS A 56 -5.52 14.51 27.80
C HIS A 56 -5.13 13.02 27.65
N PHE A 57 -5.54 12.23 28.64
CA PHE A 57 -5.43 10.76 28.69
C PHE A 57 -6.77 10.25 29.17
N ASP A 58 -7.48 9.46 28.36
CA ASP A 58 -8.90 9.18 28.60
C ASP A 58 -9.12 8.07 29.65
N MET A 59 -8.06 7.36 30.08
CA MET A 59 -8.14 6.18 30.95
C MET A 59 -6.77 5.79 31.56
N LEU A 60 -6.80 5.27 32.80
CA LEU A 60 -5.69 4.67 33.54
C LEU A 60 -5.97 3.18 33.81
N LEU A 61 -4.98 2.31 33.62
CA LEU A 61 -5.04 0.86 33.87
C LEU A 61 -4.01 0.46 34.93
N CYS A 62 -4.44 0.06 36.13
CA CYS A 62 -3.56 -0.39 37.22
C CYS A 62 -3.47 -1.93 37.24
N VAL A 63 -2.25 -2.47 37.09
CA VAL A 63 -2.01 -3.92 36.88
C VAL A 63 -1.19 -4.61 37.98
N GLY A 64 -0.93 -3.93 39.10
CA GLY A 64 -0.37 -4.52 40.33
C GLY A 64 -1.36 -4.40 41.49
N ASN A 65 -0.89 -4.53 42.74
CA ASN A 65 -1.75 -4.33 43.91
C ASN A 65 -2.21 -2.87 43.97
N PHE A 66 -3.51 -2.63 43.88
CA PHE A 66 -4.04 -1.26 44.05
C PHE A 66 -4.01 -0.82 45.53
N PHE A 67 -4.30 -1.77 46.43
CA PHE A 67 -4.24 -1.63 47.88
C PHE A 67 -3.05 -2.42 48.44
N GLY A 68 -2.42 -1.88 49.48
CA GLY A 68 -1.47 -2.58 50.35
C GLY A 68 -1.88 -2.53 51.84
N ALA A 69 -1.07 -3.12 52.72
CA ALA A 69 -1.40 -3.37 54.13
C ALA A 69 -1.78 -2.12 54.98
N THR A 70 -1.43 -0.90 54.56
CA THR A 70 -1.69 0.35 55.31
C THR A 70 -2.63 1.34 54.58
N SER A 71 -3.46 0.86 53.65
CA SER A 71 -4.19 1.72 52.68
C SER A 71 -5.35 2.55 53.23
N GLU A 72 -5.97 2.16 54.36
CA GLU A 72 -7.23 2.77 54.84
C GLU A 72 -7.19 4.30 54.95
N ALA A 73 -6.04 4.89 55.34
CA ALA A 73 -5.93 6.33 55.56
C ALA A 73 -6.10 7.17 54.28
N GLU A 74 -5.38 6.83 53.20
CA GLU A 74 -5.58 7.50 51.90
C GLU A 74 -6.90 7.04 51.24
N TRP A 75 -7.24 5.75 51.36
CA TRP A 75 -8.43 5.20 50.71
C TRP A 75 -9.75 5.78 51.26
N ALA A 76 -9.82 6.09 52.57
CA ALA A 76 -11.00 6.70 53.17
C ALA A 76 -11.39 8.03 52.51
N GLU A 77 -10.43 8.84 52.05
CA GLU A 77 -10.70 10.11 51.36
C GLU A 77 -11.36 9.89 49.98
N TYR A 78 -11.03 8.81 49.28
CA TYR A 78 -11.68 8.43 48.02
C TYR A 78 -13.01 7.72 48.24
N ARG A 79 -13.09 6.80 49.21
CA ARG A 79 -14.31 6.08 49.62
C ARG A 79 -15.41 7.04 50.09
N THR A 80 -15.05 8.17 50.71
CA THR A 80 -15.99 9.23 51.15
C THR A 80 -16.25 10.31 50.09
N GLY A 81 -15.57 10.27 48.94
CA GLY A 81 -15.70 11.28 47.88
C GLY A 81 -15.03 12.63 48.18
N ALA A 82 -14.26 12.74 49.28
CA ALA A 82 -13.47 13.93 49.61
C ALA A 82 -12.32 14.15 48.61
N LYS A 83 -11.78 13.06 48.04
CA LYS A 83 -10.91 13.05 46.86
C LYS A 83 -11.53 12.21 45.75
N LYS A 84 -11.13 12.47 44.50
CA LYS A 84 -11.59 11.79 43.29
C LYS A 84 -10.41 11.42 42.40
N ALA A 85 -10.50 10.30 41.67
CA ALA A 85 -9.48 10.00 40.67
C ALA A 85 -9.56 11.03 39.51
N PRO A 86 -8.43 11.51 39.00
CA PRO A 86 -8.39 12.56 37.97
C PRO A 86 -8.88 12.07 36.60
N ILE A 87 -8.92 10.75 36.39
CA ILE A 87 -9.42 10.07 35.18
C ILE A 87 -10.00 8.70 35.54
N PRO A 88 -10.89 8.13 34.69
CA PRO A 88 -11.37 6.76 34.81
C PRO A 88 -10.20 5.77 34.99
N THR A 89 -10.16 5.15 36.17
CA THR A 89 -9.07 4.29 36.64
C THR A 89 -9.59 2.88 36.83
N TYR A 90 -9.05 1.94 36.07
CA TYR A 90 -9.48 0.54 36.08
C TYR A 90 -8.41 -0.30 36.77
N VAL A 91 -8.82 -1.10 37.76
CA VAL A 91 -7.91 -1.86 38.63
C VAL A 91 -8.15 -3.36 38.47
N LEU A 92 -7.07 -4.14 38.58
CA LEU A 92 -7.15 -5.58 38.85
C LEU A 92 -7.47 -5.83 40.33
N GLY A 93 -7.87 -7.06 40.63
CA GLY A 93 -8.31 -7.50 41.96
C GLY A 93 -7.18 -7.78 42.95
N ALA A 94 -7.56 -8.24 44.14
CA ALA A 94 -6.65 -8.72 45.18
C ALA A 94 -5.72 -9.83 44.65
N ASN A 95 -4.48 -9.83 45.13
CA ASN A 95 -3.47 -10.87 44.82
C ASN A 95 -2.99 -11.61 46.09
N ASP A 96 -3.54 -11.23 47.26
CA ASP A 96 -3.27 -11.75 48.60
C ASP A 96 -4.57 -11.82 49.44
N GLN A 97 -4.47 -12.40 50.63
CA GLN A 97 -5.63 -12.64 51.51
C GLN A 97 -6.13 -11.41 52.28
N GLU A 98 -5.29 -10.38 52.48
CA GLU A 98 -5.62 -9.19 53.26
C GLU A 98 -6.38 -8.17 52.40
N THR A 99 -5.96 -7.99 51.14
CA THR A 99 -6.55 -7.01 50.22
C THR A 99 -7.93 -7.40 49.67
N ILE A 100 -8.40 -8.65 49.84
CA ILE A 100 -9.76 -9.07 49.45
C ILE A 100 -10.83 -8.14 50.03
N SER A 101 -10.63 -7.67 51.26
CA SER A 101 -11.57 -6.82 52.01
C SER A 101 -11.95 -5.51 51.29
N TYR A 102 -11.15 -5.04 50.34
CA TYR A 102 -11.44 -3.86 49.52
C TYR A 102 -12.26 -4.14 48.25
N PHE A 103 -12.48 -5.41 47.88
CA PHE A 103 -13.16 -5.83 46.65
C PHE A 103 -14.46 -6.60 46.96
N PRO A 104 -15.61 -5.91 47.10
CA PRO A 104 -16.84 -6.51 47.61
C PRO A 104 -17.56 -7.46 46.64
N ASP A 105 -17.30 -7.37 45.33
CA ASP A 105 -17.90 -8.22 44.30
C ASP A 105 -16.82 -8.79 43.37
N VAL A 106 -16.80 -10.11 43.21
CA VAL A 106 -15.82 -10.84 42.37
C VAL A 106 -16.01 -10.57 40.87
N SER A 107 -17.22 -10.17 40.46
CA SER A 107 -17.58 -9.91 39.06
C SER A 107 -17.18 -8.52 38.53
N GLY A 108 -16.72 -7.62 39.41
CA GLY A 108 -16.29 -6.26 39.09
C GLY A 108 -17.32 -5.21 39.51
N CYS A 109 -16.85 -4.06 40.01
CA CYS A 109 -17.69 -3.02 40.59
C CYS A 109 -16.98 -1.65 40.62
N GLU A 110 -17.74 -0.55 40.74
CA GLU A 110 -17.15 0.74 41.09
C GLU A 110 -16.78 0.76 42.59
N LEU A 111 -15.53 1.07 42.91
CA LEU A 111 -14.99 1.08 44.27
C LEU A 111 -15.08 2.48 44.91
N ALA A 112 -14.93 3.51 44.08
CA ALA A 112 -15.10 4.93 44.40
C ALA A 112 -15.25 5.69 43.06
N GLU A 113 -15.68 6.95 43.10
CA GLU A 113 -15.93 7.74 41.88
C GLU A 113 -14.70 7.79 40.95
N ASN A 114 -14.87 7.35 39.70
CA ASN A 114 -13.84 7.14 38.68
C ASN A 114 -12.81 6.01 38.99
N ILE A 115 -13.09 5.10 39.92
CA ILE A 115 -12.22 3.94 40.24
C ILE A 115 -13.04 2.64 40.15
N THR A 116 -12.77 1.83 39.12
CA THR A 116 -13.53 0.62 38.79
C THR A 116 -12.67 -0.63 38.89
N TYR A 117 -13.10 -1.61 39.70
CA TYR A 117 -12.56 -2.97 39.67
C TYR A 117 -13.12 -3.72 38.46
N LEU A 118 -12.22 -4.26 37.63
CA LEU A 118 -12.61 -5.00 36.41
C LEU A 118 -13.27 -6.36 36.68
N GLY A 119 -13.02 -6.98 37.84
CA GLY A 119 -13.46 -8.36 38.16
C GLY A 119 -12.33 -9.39 38.06
N ARG A 120 -12.62 -10.66 38.42
CA ARG A 120 -11.62 -11.74 38.43
C ARG A 120 -11.07 -12.03 37.02
N ARG A 121 -11.95 -12.10 36.02
CA ARG A 121 -11.60 -12.34 34.62
C ARG A 121 -12.66 -11.79 33.68
N GLY A 122 -12.29 -11.45 32.45
CA GLY A 122 -13.26 -11.10 31.43
C GLY A 122 -12.70 -10.26 30.28
N LEU A 123 -13.62 -9.62 29.56
CA LEU A 123 -13.37 -8.74 28.43
C LEU A 123 -14.08 -7.41 28.69
N TYR A 124 -13.33 -6.33 28.77
CA TYR A 124 -13.85 -4.97 28.79
C TYR A 124 -13.78 -4.36 27.39
N SER A 125 -14.94 -4.05 26.82
CA SER A 125 -15.09 -3.26 25.60
C SER A 125 -15.28 -1.78 25.94
N SER A 126 -14.38 -0.91 25.48
CA SER A 126 -14.60 0.53 25.61
C SER A 126 -15.63 1.06 24.61
N SER A 127 -16.21 2.22 24.89
CA SER A 127 -17.00 3.00 23.91
C SER A 127 -16.22 3.42 22.66
N SER A 128 -14.88 3.38 22.72
CA SER A 128 -13.99 3.59 21.56
C SER A 128 -13.67 2.29 20.78
N GLY A 129 -14.35 1.18 21.07
CA GLY A 129 -14.18 -0.11 20.40
C GLY A 129 -12.94 -0.92 20.81
N LEU A 130 -12.21 -0.50 21.86
CA LEU A 130 -10.97 -1.13 22.33
C LEU A 130 -11.27 -2.39 23.14
N GLN A 131 -10.56 -3.49 22.84
CA GLN A 131 -10.78 -4.80 23.48
C GLN A 131 -9.70 -5.11 24.54
N ILE A 132 -10.07 -5.01 25.82
CA ILE A 132 -9.18 -5.26 26.96
C ILE A 132 -9.57 -6.57 27.65
N ALA A 133 -8.80 -7.63 27.45
CA ALA A 133 -8.92 -8.85 28.25
C ALA A 133 -8.18 -8.66 29.59
N TYR A 134 -8.71 -9.22 30.68
CA TYR A 134 -8.08 -9.15 32.00
C TYR A 134 -8.20 -10.46 32.79
N LEU A 135 -7.20 -10.71 33.64
CA LEU A 135 -7.14 -11.81 34.61
C LEU A 135 -6.46 -11.32 35.91
N SER A 136 -7.26 -11.18 36.96
CA SER A 136 -6.83 -10.72 38.29
C SER A 136 -6.41 -11.90 39.18
N GLY A 137 -5.48 -11.67 40.10
CA GLY A 137 -5.08 -12.64 41.13
C GLY A 137 -3.78 -13.40 40.80
N THR A 138 -3.47 -14.38 41.66
CA THR A 138 -2.34 -15.32 41.54
C THR A 138 -2.76 -16.67 40.92
N GLU A 139 -1.80 -17.42 40.35
CA GLU A 139 -2.05 -18.78 39.86
C GLU A 139 -2.20 -19.75 41.05
N SER A 140 -3.40 -20.31 41.25
CA SER A 140 -3.67 -21.39 42.22
C SER A 140 -3.94 -22.72 41.51
N GLN A 141 -3.68 -23.82 42.22
CA GLN A 141 -3.99 -25.19 41.80
C GLN A 141 -5.27 -25.74 42.47
N ASP A 142 -5.87 -24.97 43.38
CA ASP A 142 -7.07 -25.34 44.13
C ASP A 142 -8.34 -25.01 43.33
N GLU A 143 -9.34 -25.89 43.33
CA GLU A 143 -10.70 -25.56 42.90
C GLU A 143 -11.70 -25.78 44.05
N PRO A 144 -12.53 -24.76 44.39
CA PRO A 144 -12.58 -23.42 43.82
C PRO A 144 -11.39 -22.54 44.26
N ALA A 145 -10.79 -21.81 43.31
CA ALA A 145 -9.64 -20.95 43.59
C ALA A 145 -10.01 -19.79 44.55
N PRO A 146 -9.14 -19.42 45.50
CA PRO A 146 -9.32 -18.30 46.43
C PRO A 146 -9.72 -16.98 45.75
N ALA A 147 -10.32 -16.06 46.51
CA ALA A 147 -10.83 -14.79 45.94
C ALA A 147 -9.73 -13.89 45.33
N TYR A 148 -8.47 -14.11 45.72
CA TYR A 148 -7.27 -13.44 45.22
C TYR A 148 -6.48 -14.26 44.18
N SER A 149 -7.09 -15.32 43.63
CA SER A 149 -6.45 -16.26 42.72
C SER A 149 -7.33 -16.64 41.52
N PHE A 150 -6.68 -17.05 40.43
CA PHE A 150 -7.30 -17.64 39.26
C PHE A 150 -6.91 -19.12 39.09
N SER A 151 -7.84 -19.88 38.52
CA SER A 151 -7.70 -21.32 38.24
C SER A 151 -7.37 -21.61 36.77
N ALA A 152 -7.10 -22.88 36.45
CA ALA A 152 -7.03 -23.34 35.06
C ALA A 152 -8.39 -23.21 34.35
N LYS A 153 -9.50 -23.39 35.08
CA LYS A 153 -10.87 -23.23 34.59
C LYS A 153 -11.17 -21.78 34.19
N ASP A 154 -10.78 -20.80 35.00
CA ASP A 154 -10.90 -19.36 34.69
C ASP A 154 -10.26 -19.01 33.33
N VAL A 155 -9.07 -19.56 33.06
CA VAL A 155 -8.35 -19.35 31.80
C VAL A 155 -9.01 -20.08 30.62
N VAL A 156 -9.57 -21.27 30.82
CA VAL A 156 -10.34 -21.98 29.78
C VAL A 156 -11.63 -21.22 29.43
N GLU A 157 -12.37 -20.73 30.43
CA GLU A 157 -13.63 -20.01 30.21
C GLU A 157 -13.40 -18.64 29.53
N LEU A 158 -12.34 -17.90 29.92
CA LEU A 158 -11.94 -16.66 29.23
C LEU A 158 -11.48 -16.91 27.78
N LYS A 159 -10.80 -18.03 27.51
CA LYS A 159 -10.46 -18.42 26.14
C LYS A 159 -11.71 -18.77 25.33
N ALA A 160 -12.63 -19.54 25.90
CA ALA A 160 -13.86 -19.97 25.23
C ALA A 160 -14.74 -18.77 24.82
N SER A 161 -14.88 -17.74 25.67
CA SER A 161 -15.65 -16.53 25.34
C SER A 161 -15.05 -15.65 24.24
N LEU A 162 -13.79 -15.87 23.87
CA LEU A 162 -13.08 -15.08 22.84
C LEU A 162 -12.86 -15.87 21.55
N LEU A 163 -12.38 -17.11 21.66
CA LEU A 163 -12.04 -17.97 20.52
C LEU A 163 -13.27 -18.52 19.78
N SER A 164 -14.46 -18.43 20.36
CA SER A 164 -15.74 -18.71 19.70
C SER A 164 -16.15 -17.66 18.66
N THR A 165 -15.47 -16.50 18.63
CA THR A 165 -15.72 -15.46 17.63
C THR A 165 -15.18 -15.87 16.25
N PRO A 166 -16.00 -15.94 15.19
CA PRO A 166 -15.52 -16.28 13.85
C PRO A 166 -14.49 -15.25 13.35
N ASN A 167 -13.37 -15.73 12.80
CA ASN A 167 -12.21 -14.92 12.40
C ASN A 167 -11.54 -14.12 13.54
N PHE A 168 -11.56 -14.62 14.79
CA PHE A 168 -10.81 -14.03 15.90
C PHE A 168 -9.32 -13.82 15.56
N LYS A 169 -8.88 -12.55 15.57
CA LYS A 169 -7.49 -12.17 15.25
C LYS A 169 -6.59 -12.08 16.48
N GLY A 170 -7.14 -11.66 17.62
CA GLY A 170 -6.42 -11.36 18.86
C GLY A 170 -7.13 -10.24 19.64
N VAL A 171 -6.57 -9.85 20.80
CA VAL A 171 -7.06 -8.71 21.61
C VAL A 171 -6.12 -7.50 21.56
N ASP A 172 -6.64 -6.30 21.80
CA ASP A 172 -5.80 -5.08 21.84
C ASP A 172 -4.90 -5.04 23.07
N ILE A 173 -5.46 -5.35 24.24
CA ILE A 173 -4.74 -5.32 25.52
C ILE A 173 -5.07 -6.59 26.32
N LEU A 174 -4.06 -7.17 26.95
CA LEU A 174 -4.19 -8.14 28.03
C LEU A 174 -3.60 -7.56 29.32
N LEU A 175 -4.36 -7.61 30.41
CA LEU A 175 -3.92 -7.22 31.75
C LEU A 175 -3.85 -8.48 32.64
N THR A 176 -2.72 -8.75 33.27
CA THR A 176 -2.57 -9.84 34.25
C THR A 176 -1.77 -9.37 35.44
N SER A 177 -2.12 -9.79 36.67
CA SER A 177 -1.33 -9.39 37.85
C SER A 177 0.13 -9.92 37.77
N PRO A 178 0.37 -11.26 37.72
CA PRO A 178 1.69 -11.80 37.43
C PRO A 178 2.03 -11.74 35.93
N TRP A 179 3.32 -11.75 35.62
CA TRP A 179 3.81 -11.93 34.26
C TRP A 179 3.78 -13.40 33.80
N PRO A 180 3.75 -13.68 32.48
CA PRO A 180 3.88 -15.03 31.94
C PRO A 180 5.26 -15.63 32.21
N ARG A 181 5.29 -16.92 32.54
CA ARG A 181 6.53 -17.70 32.62
C ARG A 181 7.22 -17.78 31.25
N HIS A 182 8.54 -17.82 31.26
CA HIS A 182 9.42 -17.86 30.09
C HIS A 182 9.37 -16.62 29.18
N VAL A 183 8.90 -15.47 29.69
CA VAL A 183 8.79 -14.20 28.94
C VAL A 183 10.10 -13.76 28.28
N GLU A 184 11.26 -14.01 28.89
CA GLU A 184 12.59 -13.67 28.32
C GLU A 184 12.97 -14.50 27.08
N THR A 185 12.27 -15.58 26.76
CA THR A 185 12.69 -16.49 25.67
C THR A 185 12.77 -15.74 24.35
N PHE A 186 13.91 -15.84 23.65
CA PHE A 186 14.26 -15.07 22.45
C PHE A 186 14.46 -13.55 22.65
N ALA A 187 14.61 -13.04 23.87
CA ALA A 187 14.80 -11.63 24.19
C ALA A 187 15.91 -11.39 25.25
N ASN A 188 16.22 -10.12 25.52
CA ASN A 188 17.23 -9.73 26.50
C ASN A 188 16.79 -10.05 27.94
N SER A 189 17.74 -10.44 28.79
CA SER A 189 17.49 -10.83 30.19
C SER A 189 16.99 -9.66 31.05
N ALA A 190 16.02 -9.92 31.94
CA ALA A 190 15.32 -8.96 32.80
C ALA A 190 16.13 -8.57 34.06
N GLY A 191 17.45 -8.40 33.93
CA GLY A 191 18.28 -7.78 34.98
C GLY A 191 18.36 -8.52 36.32
N GLY A 192 18.22 -9.85 36.33
CA GLY A 192 18.49 -10.69 37.51
C GLY A 192 17.33 -11.54 38.05
N ILE A 193 16.18 -11.57 37.37
CA ILE A 193 15.05 -12.44 37.75
C ILE A 193 15.02 -13.68 36.86
N ASP A 194 14.94 -14.88 37.45
CA ASP A 194 14.84 -16.15 36.72
C ASP A 194 13.40 -16.38 36.22
N THR A 195 13.08 -15.94 34.99
CA THR A 195 11.72 -16.13 34.41
C THR A 195 11.38 -17.57 34.01
N LYS A 196 12.29 -18.53 34.25
CA LYS A 196 11.99 -19.96 34.15
C LYS A 196 11.38 -20.51 35.43
N LYS A 197 11.60 -19.85 36.57
CA LYS A 197 11.00 -20.17 37.89
C LYS A 197 9.87 -19.21 38.27
N CYS A 198 10.06 -17.91 38.04
CA CYS A 198 9.06 -16.88 38.33
C CYS A 198 8.05 -16.74 37.18
N GLY A 199 6.81 -16.34 37.52
CA GLY A 199 5.72 -16.10 36.56
C GLY A 199 4.78 -17.29 36.35
N SER A 200 3.60 -16.99 35.82
CA SER A 200 2.47 -17.92 35.66
C SER A 200 2.57 -18.75 34.37
N LYS A 201 2.33 -20.06 34.45
CA LYS A 201 2.24 -20.95 33.27
C LYS A 201 0.90 -20.77 32.55
N LEU A 202 -0.18 -20.59 33.30
CA LEU A 202 -1.51 -20.33 32.75
C LEU A 202 -1.56 -18.99 31.98
N VAL A 203 -0.87 -17.95 32.45
CA VAL A 203 -0.76 -16.67 31.73
C VAL A 203 0.05 -16.82 30.43
N SER A 204 1.11 -17.62 30.39
CA SER A 204 1.82 -17.92 29.12
C SER A 204 0.90 -18.57 28.08
N ASP A 205 0.07 -19.53 28.51
CA ASP A 205 -0.90 -20.23 27.66
C ASP A 205 -2.09 -19.32 27.24
N LEU A 206 -2.51 -18.40 28.12
CA LEU A 206 -3.47 -17.35 27.79
C LEU A 206 -2.91 -16.39 26.73
N SER A 207 -1.70 -15.85 26.92
CA SER A 207 -1.04 -14.94 25.99
C SER A 207 -0.79 -15.58 24.62
N ALA A 208 -0.40 -16.87 24.58
CA ALA A 208 -0.25 -17.62 23.35
C ALA A 208 -1.56 -17.73 22.54
N SER A 209 -2.69 -17.85 23.24
CA SER A 209 -4.01 -18.06 22.63
C SER A 209 -4.70 -16.76 22.23
N LEU A 210 -4.66 -15.74 23.10
CA LEU A 210 -5.34 -14.44 22.87
C LEU A 210 -4.53 -13.46 22.02
N LYS A 211 -3.23 -13.71 21.80
CA LYS A 211 -2.35 -12.91 20.93
C LYS A 211 -2.48 -11.39 21.19
N PRO A 212 -2.27 -10.90 22.42
CA PRO A 212 -2.54 -9.51 22.76
C PRO A 212 -1.55 -8.55 22.11
N ARG A 213 -1.99 -7.40 21.58
CA ARG A 213 -1.04 -6.39 21.04
C ARG A 213 -0.19 -5.73 22.12
N TYR A 214 -0.78 -5.44 23.27
CA TYR A 214 -0.07 -5.05 24.49
C TYR A 214 -0.42 -5.99 25.64
N HIS A 215 0.58 -6.44 26.39
CA HIS A 215 0.41 -7.21 27.61
C HIS A 215 1.12 -6.49 28.76
N PHE A 216 0.35 -6.08 29.77
CA PHE A 216 0.84 -5.41 30.97
C PHE A 216 0.71 -6.31 32.20
N ALA A 217 1.72 -6.29 33.07
CA ALA A 217 1.75 -6.93 34.38
C ALA A 217 2.60 -6.12 35.39
N ALA A 218 2.53 -6.42 36.68
CA ALA A 218 3.34 -5.70 37.69
C ALA A 218 3.60 -6.41 39.03
N LEU A 219 3.02 -7.59 39.31
CA LEU A 219 3.15 -8.25 40.62
C LEU A 219 4.61 -8.60 40.99
N GLU A 220 5.50 -8.71 40.00
CA GLU A 220 6.94 -8.91 40.18
C GLU A 220 7.72 -7.62 40.52
N LYS A 221 7.04 -6.47 40.67
CA LYS A 221 7.56 -5.19 41.20
C LYS A 221 8.76 -4.58 40.46
N VAL A 222 9.03 -5.00 39.23
CA VAL A 222 10.18 -4.58 38.42
C VAL A 222 9.76 -4.12 37.02
N TYR A 223 10.41 -3.07 36.52
CA TYR A 223 10.24 -2.63 35.13
C TYR A 223 11.00 -3.54 34.17
N TYR A 224 10.29 -4.17 33.24
CA TYR A 224 10.88 -4.93 32.14
C TYR A 224 10.05 -4.72 30.87
N GLU A 225 10.65 -4.09 29.87
CA GLU A 225 10.06 -3.89 28.54
C GLU A 225 10.73 -4.86 27.57
N ARG A 226 9.99 -5.88 27.13
CA ARG A 226 10.51 -6.90 26.23
C ARG A 226 10.50 -6.38 24.79
N LEU A 227 11.49 -6.81 23.99
CA LEU A 227 11.42 -6.73 22.53
C LEU A 227 10.08 -7.29 22.02
N PRO A 228 9.50 -6.80 20.90
CA PRO A 228 8.25 -7.33 20.37
C PRO A 228 8.37 -8.80 19.95
N TYR A 229 7.29 -9.58 20.04
CA TYR A 229 7.22 -10.93 19.44
C TYR A 229 6.10 -11.06 18.41
N ARG A 230 6.32 -11.85 17.36
CA ARG A 230 5.32 -12.10 16.30
C ARG A 230 4.31 -13.19 16.68
N ASN A 231 3.03 -13.01 16.34
CA ASN A 231 1.98 -14.00 16.60
C ASN A 231 1.72 -15.01 15.46
N HIS A 232 2.66 -15.09 14.52
CA HIS A 232 2.71 -16.03 13.42
C HIS A 232 4.15 -16.48 13.22
N THR A 233 4.38 -17.71 12.77
CA THR A 233 5.70 -18.06 12.25
C THR A 233 5.91 -17.39 10.91
N VAL A 234 7.14 -16.97 10.70
CA VAL A 234 7.69 -16.81 9.35
C VAL A 234 7.50 -18.17 8.60
N LEU A 235 6.66 -18.16 7.55
CA LEU A 235 6.52 -19.18 6.49
C LEU A 235 5.64 -20.47 6.57
N GLN A 236 4.92 -21.04 7.54
CA GLN A 236 4.08 -20.63 8.69
C GLN A 236 2.58 -20.66 8.26
N GLU A 237 1.57 -20.03 8.87
CA GLU A 237 1.55 -18.90 9.82
C GLU A 237 1.33 -17.58 9.04
N THR A 238 0.12 -17.29 8.55
CA THR A 238 -0.17 -16.03 7.81
C THR A 238 0.24 -14.81 8.63
N PRO A 239 0.77 -13.74 7.99
CA PRO A 239 1.21 -12.54 8.69
C PRO A 239 0.14 -12.01 9.65
N GLN A 240 0.54 -11.84 10.90
CA GLN A 240 -0.26 -11.36 12.02
C GLN A 240 0.56 -10.33 12.81
N HIS A 241 -0.13 -9.52 13.60
CA HIS A 241 0.47 -8.47 14.43
C HIS A 241 1.50 -8.99 15.44
N VAL A 242 2.32 -8.06 15.91
CA VAL A 242 3.24 -8.28 17.03
C VAL A 242 2.60 -7.95 18.37
N SER A 243 3.09 -8.61 19.41
CA SER A 243 2.79 -8.36 20.81
C SER A 243 3.95 -7.61 21.47
N ARG A 244 3.63 -6.63 22.33
CA ARG A 244 4.57 -5.95 23.22
C ARG A 244 4.25 -6.33 24.66
N PHE A 245 5.25 -6.78 25.42
CA PHE A 245 5.12 -7.10 26.84
C PHE A 245 5.84 -6.05 27.69
N ILE A 246 5.16 -5.51 28.70
CA ILE A 246 5.69 -4.51 29.62
C ILE A 246 5.30 -4.87 31.07
N ALA A 247 6.29 -5.26 31.89
CA ALA A 247 6.16 -5.27 33.35
C ALA A 247 6.45 -3.87 33.92
N LEU A 248 5.71 -3.46 34.94
CA LEU A 248 5.82 -2.14 35.58
C LEU A 248 6.24 -2.25 37.05
N ALA A 249 7.09 -1.33 37.49
CA ALA A 249 7.58 -1.28 38.87
C ALA A 249 6.59 -0.62 39.85
N ASP A 250 6.92 -0.67 41.14
CA ASP A 250 6.25 0.04 42.24
C ASP A 250 6.11 1.56 42.04
N VAL A 251 4.91 2.09 42.33
CA VAL A 251 4.63 3.53 42.47
C VAL A 251 5.55 4.15 43.52
N GLY A 252 6.27 5.20 43.15
CA GLY A 252 7.15 5.94 44.08
C GLY A 252 8.42 5.22 44.49
N ASN A 253 8.82 4.11 43.83
CA ASN A 253 10.03 3.37 44.17
C ASN A 253 11.31 4.24 44.20
N THR A 254 12.16 4.00 45.20
CA THR A 254 13.40 4.75 45.43
C THR A 254 14.39 4.64 44.28
N SER A 255 14.41 3.51 43.57
CA SER A 255 15.24 3.26 42.39
C SER A 255 14.82 4.03 41.12
N LYS A 256 13.75 4.85 41.17
CA LYS A 256 13.21 5.62 40.03
C LYS A 256 12.88 4.77 38.79
N LYS A 257 12.65 3.46 38.96
CA LYS A 257 12.17 2.55 37.91
C LYS A 257 10.80 3.01 37.41
N LYS A 258 10.51 2.79 36.12
CA LYS A 258 9.30 3.25 35.45
C LYS A 258 8.07 2.45 35.93
N TYR A 259 7.22 3.09 36.73
CA TYR A 259 5.96 2.54 37.23
C TYR A 259 4.71 3.01 36.48
N LEU A 260 4.87 3.99 35.58
CA LEU A 260 3.79 4.58 34.79
C LEU A 260 4.21 4.62 33.32
N TYR A 261 3.39 4.07 32.43
CA TYR A 261 3.67 3.90 31.01
C TYR A 261 2.58 4.59 30.18
N ALA A 262 2.97 5.59 29.39
CA ALA A 262 2.07 6.31 28.48
C ALA A 262 2.13 5.70 27.08
N PHE A 263 0.96 5.40 26.49
CA PHE A 263 0.87 4.80 25.16
C PHE A 263 -0.35 5.29 24.38
N SER A 264 -0.34 5.07 23.06
CA SER A 264 -1.48 5.33 22.17
C SER A 264 -1.78 4.04 21.41
N ILE A 265 -3.06 3.67 21.28
CA ILE A 265 -3.48 2.44 20.62
C ILE A 265 -4.76 2.68 19.82
N THR A 266 -4.71 2.38 18.52
CA THR A 266 -5.91 2.22 17.68
C THR A 266 -6.41 0.79 17.83
N PRO A 267 -7.71 0.53 18.08
CA PRO A 267 -8.26 -0.82 18.19
C PRO A 267 -8.02 -1.69 16.95
N MET A 268 -7.84 -3.01 17.13
CA MET A 268 -7.63 -3.97 16.02
C MET A 268 -8.79 -4.01 15.01
N SER A 269 -10.01 -3.72 15.46
CA SER A 269 -11.21 -3.58 14.63
C SER A 269 -11.18 -2.36 13.71
N LEU A 270 -10.40 -1.33 14.06
CA LEU A 270 -10.26 -0.05 13.36
C LEU A 270 -8.87 0.11 12.71
N MET A 271 -8.08 -0.97 12.64
CA MET A 271 -6.76 -0.97 12.01
C MET A 271 -6.80 -1.56 10.60
N ASP A 272 -6.12 -0.86 9.70
CA ASP A 272 -5.77 -1.31 8.36
C ASP A 272 -5.02 -2.66 8.42
N PRO A 273 -5.46 -3.71 7.72
CA PRO A 273 -4.78 -5.01 7.73
C PRO A 273 -3.29 -4.94 7.35
N ALA A 274 -2.88 -4.00 6.50
CA ALA A 274 -1.48 -3.85 6.09
C ALA A 274 -0.60 -3.25 7.20
N GLU A 275 -1.10 -2.24 7.94
CA GLU A 275 -0.38 -1.71 9.12
C GLU A 275 -0.45 -2.66 10.32
N LEU A 276 -1.50 -3.49 10.42
CA LEU A 276 -1.64 -4.46 11.52
C LEU A 276 -0.56 -5.55 11.49
N VAL A 277 -0.13 -6.00 10.32
CA VAL A 277 0.91 -7.04 10.15
C VAL A 277 2.35 -6.51 10.10
N LYS A 278 2.52 -5.19 10.22
CA LYS A 278 3.80 -4.48 10.12
C LYS A 278 4.71 -4.80 11.31
N GLN A 279 5.89 -5.35 11.04
CA GLN A 279 6.83 -5.77 12.06
C GLN A 279 7.91 -4.70 12.32
N PRO A 280 8.20 -4.36 13.59
CA PRO A 280 9.38 -3.59 13.98
C PRO A 280 10.69 -4.28 13.57
N GLN A 281 11.82 -3.56 13.49
CA GLN A 281 13.12 -4.16 13.11
C GLN A 281 13.66 -5.15 14.16
N ASP A 282 13.22 -5.01 15.41
CA ASP A 282 13.66 -5.74 16.61
C ASP A 282 12.75 -6.93 16.99
N VAL A 283 11.97 -7.47 16.04
CA VAL A 283 10.96 -8.51 16.31
C VAL A 283 11.53 -9.92 16.51
N THR A 284 11.07 -10.57 17.58
CA THR A 284 11.48 -11.91 18.04
C THR A 284 10.39 -12.96 17.79
N GLU A 285 10.70 -14.25 17.95
CA GLU A 285 9.69 -15.32 17.95
C GLU A 285 8.82 -15.31 19.21
N ASN A 286 7.64 -15.93 19.15
CA ASN A 286 6.72 -16.02 20.29
C ASN A 286 7.29 -16.93 21.40
N PRO A 287 7.53 -16.40 22.62
CA PRO A 287 8.19 -17.13 23.71
C PRO A 287 7.39 -18.34 24.23
N TYR A 288 6.06 -18.35 24.09
CA TYR A 288 5.17 -19.34 24.72
C TYR A 288 4.78 -20.50 23.78
N ARG A 289 5.35 -20.54 22.57
CA ARG A 289 4.79 -21.34 21.47
C ARG A 289 5.09 -22.85 21.54
N LYS A 290 6.19 -23.26 22.19
CA LYS A 290 6.49 -24.69 22.42
C LYS A 290 5.50 -25.29 23.42
N SER A 291 5.38 -24.67 24.59
CA SER A 291 4.44 -25.06 25.65
C SER A 291 2.98 -25.07 25.21
N TRP A 292 2.58 -24.18 24.29
CA TRP A 292 1.23 -24.20 23.71
C TRP A 292 0.97 -25.43 22.81
N LYS A 293 1.92 -25.79 21.92
CA LYS A 293 1.80 -27.00 21.07
C LYS A 293 1.87 -28.30 21.90
N GLU A 294 2.60 -28.29 23.00
CA GLU A 294 2.66 -29.41 23.95
C GLU A 294 1.33 -29.56 24.72
N ALA A 295 0.74 -28.46 25.20
CA ALA A 295 -0.54 -28.47 25.92
C ALA A 295 -1.72 -28.97 25.06
N GLN A 296 -1.72 -28.68 23.74
CA GLN A 296 -2.73 -29.19 22.81
C GLN A 296 -2.66 -30.70 22.60
N LYS A 297 -1.47 -31.33 22.73
CA LYS A 297 -1.33 -32.80 22.58
C LYS A 297 -1.87 -33.61 23.77
N THR A 298 -2.21 -32.96 24.89
CA THR A 298 -2.57 -33.62 26.16
C THR A 298 -4.05 -33.54 26.57
N LYS A 299 -4.98 -33.22 25.65
CA LYS A 299 -6.44 -33.16 25.95
C LYS A 299 -7.34 -33.90 24.96
N ALA A 300 -7.57 -35.17 25.26
CA ALA A 300 -8.77 -35.96 24.93
C ALA A 300 -8.84 -37.14 25.94
N PRO A 301 -10.01 -37.76 26.24
CA PRO A 301 -11.35 -37.56 25.67
C PRO A 301 -12.43 -37.23 26.75
N LEU A 302 -13.71 -37.52 26.45
CA LEU A 302 -14.94 -37.38 27.29
C LEU A 302 -15.49 -35.94 27.40
N CYS A 303 -16.77 -35.62 27.16
CA CYS A 303 -17.99 -36.43 26.93
C CYS A 303 -18.68 -36.11 25.58
N ALA A 304 -19.80 -36.80 25.27
CA ALA A 304 -20.64 -36.60 24.09
C ALA A 304 -22.14 -36.48 24.47
N GLU A 305 -22.88 -35.70 23.67
CA GLU A 305 -24.36 -35.60 23.50
C GLU A 305 -24.57 -34.31 22.66
N GLU A 306 -24.61 -34.40 21.33
CA GLU A 306 -25.79 -34.62 20.46
C GLU A 306 -26.71 -33.40 20.28
N GLU A 307 -26.60 -32.75 19.12
CA GLU A 307 -27.62 -31.90 18.45
C GLU A 307 -27.39 -31.99 16.92
N PRO A 308 -28.38 -31.66 16.05
CA PRO A 308 -28.67 -32.49 14.89
C PRO A 308 -27.99 -32.12 13.55
N ALA A 309 -28.22 -33.01 12.56
CA ALA A 309 -27.48 -33.09 11.31
C ALA A 309 -27.66 -31.92 10.32
N CYS A 310 -26.53 -31.37 9.88
CA CYS A 310 -26.35 -30.80 8.53
C CYS A 310 -25.51 -31.79 7.70
N GLN A 311 -26.09 -32.32 6.61
CA GLN A 311 -25.44 -33.36 5.81
C GLN A 311 -24.26 -32.83 5.00
N PHE A 312 -23.05 -33.29 5.32
CA PHE A 312 -21.90 -33.28 4.40
C PHE A 312 -21.51 -34.73 4.10
N PHE A 313 -21.75 -35.17 2.87
CA PHE A 313 -21.26 -36.46 2.38
C PHE A 313 -19.79 -36.30 1.97
N PHE A 314 -18.91 -37.10 2.59
CA PHE A 314 -17.65 -37.49 1.96
C PHE A 314 -17.92 -38.66 1.01
N ASP A 315 -17.09 -38.79 -0.03
CA ASP A 315 -16.86 -40.08 -0.67
C ASP A 315 -15.37 -40.23 -1.01
N LEU A 316 -14.92 -41.46 -1.20
CA LEU A 316 -13.51 -41.86 -1.24
C LEU A 316 -13.11 -42.42 -2.62
N ASN A 317 -11.79 -42.46 -2.84
CA ASN A 317 -11.07 -43.18 -3.90
C ASN A 317 -11.18 -42.62 -5.33
N LYS A 318 -10.10 -41.96 -5.76
CA LYS A 318 -9.75 -41.71 -7.17
C LYS A 318 -9.48 -43.04 -7.90
N HIS A 319 -9.69 -43.06 -9.22
CA HIS A 319 -8.81 -43.79 -10.15
C HIS A 319 -8.85 -43.15 -11.57
N GLN A 320 -7.74 -42.57 -12.01
CA GLN A 320 -7.57 -41.89 -13.32
C GLN A 320 -7.28 -42.87 -14.48
N GLY A 321 -7.59 -42.46 -15.73
CA GLY A 321 -7.60 -43.35 -16.92
C GLY A 321 -6.58 -43.11 -18.05
N LYS A 322 -6.14 -41.87 -18.32
CA LYS A 322 -5.00 -41.43 -19.16
C LYS A 322 -4.83 -42.06 -20.58
N LYS A 323 -5.03 -41.27 -21.67
CA LYS A 323 -3.98 -40.87 -22.68
C LYS A 323 -4.42 -40.49 -24.13
N ARG A 324 -3.92 -39.31 -24.60
CA ARG A 324 -2.93 -39.04 -25.71
C ARG A 324 -2.67 -40.13 -26.79
N PRO A 325 -2.43 -39.77 -28.09
CA PRO A 325 -1.10 -39.27 -28.53
C PRO A 325 -1.08 -38.17 -29.64
N SER A 326 0.09 -37.97 -30.27
CA SER A 326 0.57 -36.81 -31.07
C SER A 326 0.76 -37.08 -32.58
N ASP A 327 1.23 -36.08 -33.36
CA ASP A 327 2.56 -36.14 -34.04
C ASP A 327 2.95 -34.87 -34.86
N GLU A 328 4.18 -34.88 -35.41
CA GLU A 328 5.05 -33.73 -35.78
C GLU A 328 4.85 -33.08 -37.17
N LYS A 329 5.19 -31.78 -37.33
CA LYS A 329 6.37 -31.25 -38.11
C LYS A 329 6.44 -29.71 -38.19
N ALA A 330 7.57 -29.20 -38.71
CA ALA A 330 8.03 -27.79 -38.63
C ALA A 330 8.34 -27.20 -40.04
N PRO A 331 8.98 -26.00 -40.20
CA PRO A 331 9.02 -24.78 -39.38
C PRO A 331 8.55 -23.51 -40.17
N GLY A 332 8.33 -22.38 -39.48
CA GLY A 332 7.95 -21.09 -40.11
C GLY A 332 8.52 -19.85 -39.41
N ASN A 333 9.01 -18.89 -40.18
CA ASN A 333 9.83 -17.76 -39.71
C ASN A 333 8.98 -16.61 -39.12
N SER A 334 9.29 -16.11 -37.92
CA SER A 334 8.79 -14.81 -37.42
C SER A 334 9.70 -14.20 -36.33
N GLN A 335 9.66 -12.88 -36.17
CA GLN A 335 10.60 -12.09 -35.37
C GLN A 335 10.37 -12.19 -33.84
N PRO A 336 11.39 -11.93 -33.00
CA PRO A 336 11.30 -12.15 -31.56
C PRO A 336 10.26 -11.23 -30.89
N LYS A 337 9.33 -11.85 -30.16
CA LYS A 337 8.39 -11.14 -29.28
C LYS A 337 9.15 -10.53 -28.11
N GLN A 338 8.80 -9.31 -27.70
CA GLN A 338 9.39 -8.68 -26.53
C GLN A 338 9.07 -9.51 -25.26
N ALA A 339 10.08 -9.70 -24.40
CA ALA A 339 9.96 -10.51 -23.20
C ALA A 339 8.90 -9.94 -22.23
N LYS A 340 8.09 -10.84 -21.63
CA LYS A 340 7.22 -10.48 -20.52
C LYS A 340 8.09 -9.96 -19.35
N LYS A 341 7.77 -8.78 -18.82
CA LYS A 341 8.39 -8.33 -17.56
C LYS A 341 8.00 -9.30 -16.44
N PRO A 342 8.94 -9.72 -15.57
CA PRO A 342 8.61 -10.55 -14.42
C PRO A 342 7.69 -9.79 -13.45
N PRO A 343 6.83 -10.48 -12.70
CA PRO A 343 5.93 -9.83 -11.74
C PRO A 343 6.74 -9.15 -10.62
N GLN A 344 6.20 -8.04 -10.10
CA GLN A 344 6.83 -7.30 -9.01
C GLN A 344 6.44 -7.89 -7.65
N PRO A 345 7.37 -7.93 -6.67
CA PRO A 345 7.11 -8.53 -5.38
C PRO A 345 6.15 -7.67 -4.55
N THR A 346 5.22 -8.33 -3.85
CA THR A 346 4.23 -7.67 -2.98
C THR A 346 4.71 -7.51 -1.53
N GLY A 347 5.99 -7.83 -1.25
CA GLY A 347 6.64 -7.70 0.04
C GLY A 347 8.17 -7.81 -0.06
N PRO A 348 8.88 -7.76 1.08
CA PRO A 348 10.34 -7.86 1.10
C PRO A 348 10.81 -9.28 0.74
N CYS A 349 11.43 -9.44 -0.43
CA CYS A 349 11.99 -10.71 -0.87
C CYS A 349 13.50 -10.81 -0.55
N TRP A 350 13.89 -11.82 0.23
CA TRP A 350 15.28 -12.07 0.63
C TRP A 350 16.14 -12.71 -0.48
N PHE A 351 15.52 -13.29 -1.52
CA PHE A 351 16.20 -13.85 -2.70
C PHE A 351 16.19 -12.88 -3.90
N CYS A 352 15.76 -11.63 -3.72
CA CYS A 352 15.81 -10.63 -4.78
C CYS A 352 17.20 -9.99 -4.83
N LEU A 353 17.96 -10.18 -5.91
CA LEU A 353 19.30 -9.57 -6.10
C LEU A 353 19.28 -8.03 -6.09
N ALA A 354 18.11 -7.42 -6.35
CA ALA A 354 17.89 -5.97 -6.28
C ALA A 354 17.49 -5.47 -4.87
N SER A 355 17.27 -6.37 -3.90
CA SER A 355 17.10 -5.99 -2.50
C SER A 355 18.42 -5.44 -1.92
N PRO A 356 18.40 -4.43 -1.03
CA PRO A 356 19.58 -4.05 -0.26
C PRO A 356 19.98 -5.13 0.75
N ASP A 357 19.02 -5.93 1.24
CA ASP A 357 19.19 -6.88 2.35
C ASP A 357 19.61 -8.30 1.90
N VAL A 358 19.91 -8.49 0.61
CA VAL A 358 20.32 -9.80 0.06
C VAL A 358 21.81 -10.06 0.32
N GLU A 359 22.12 -11.26 0.81
CA GLU A 359 23.50 -11.64 1.18
C GLU A 359 24.33 -12.04 -0.06
N LYS A 360 24.74 -11.02 -0.82
CA LYS A 360 25.46 -11.14 -2.10
C LYS A 360 26.75 -11.98 -2.04
N HIS A 361 27.35 -12.12 -0.86
CA HIS A 361 28.54 -12.95 -0.62
C HIS A 361 28.29 -14.46 -0.75
N LEU A 362 27.02 -14.92 -0.75
CA LEU A 362 26.65 -16.32 -0.93
C LEU A 362 26.44 -16.69 -2.41
N VAL A 363 26.50 -15.73 -3.35
CA VAL A 363 26.26 -15.98 -4.78
C VAL A 363 27.51 -16.56 -5.44
N VAL A 364 27.36 -17.73 -6.06
CA VAL A 364 28.45 -18.52 -6.68
C VAL A 364 28.54 -18.26 -8.18
N SER A 365 27.41 -18.06 -8.86
CA SER A 365 27.32 -17.84 -10.30
C SER A 365 26.04 -17.07 -10.62
N ILE A 366 26.06 -16.18 -11.61
CA ILE A 366 24.90 -15.48 -12.14
C ILE A 366 24.85 -15.73 -13.64
N GLY A 367 23.73 -16.27 -14.13
CA GLY A 367 23.41 -16.45 -15.54
C GLY A 367 22.52 -15.33 -16.08
N THR A 368 21.77 -15.61 -17.14
CA THR A 368 20.87 -14.65 -17.81
C THR A 368 19.52 -14.51 -17.10
N HIS A 369 19.00 -15.59 -16.52
CA HIS A 369 17.70 -15.62 -15.85
C HIS A 369 17.71 -16.35 -14.51
N CYS A 370 18.79 -17.09 -14.21
CA CYS A 370 18.99 -17.80 -12.95
C CYS A 370 20.35 -17.45 -12.34
N TYR A 371 20.49 -17.70 -11.04
CA TYR A 371 21.74 -17.62 -10.32
C TYR A 371 21.87 -18.81 -9.35
N LEU A 372 23.10 -19.16 -9.04
CA LEU A 372 23.48 -20.20 -8.09
C LEU A 372 23.99 -19.55 -6.81
N ALA A 373 23.52 -20.00 -5.65
CA ALA A 373 23.99 -19.53 -4.35
C ALA A 373 24.27 -20.69 -3.38
N LEU A 374 25.11 -20.46 -2.37
CA LEU A 374 25.30 -21.37 -1.24
C LEU A 374 24.07 -21.32 -0.32
N ALA A 375 23.65 -22.48 0.18
CA ALA A 375 22.55 -22.55 1.14
C ALA A 375 23.00 -22.07 2.54
N LYS A 376 22.47 -20.93 3.01
CA LYS A 376 22.73 -20.46 4.38
C LYS A 376 22.17 -21.45 5.40
N GLY A 377 23.06 -22.08 6.18
CA GLY A 377 22.68 -23.20 7.06
C GLY A 377 22.37 -24.49 6.30
N GLY A 378 23.03 -24.72 5.16
CA GLY A 378 22.83 -25.93 4.35
C GLY A 378 23.19 -27.23 5.09
N LEU A 379 22.46 -28.30 4.77
CA LEU A 379 22.61 -29.63 5.38
C LEU A 379 24.02 -30.23 5.24
N LEU A 380 24.77 -29.82 4.22
CA LEU A 380 26.14 -30.22 3.93
C LEU A 380 26.92 -28.99 3.38
N PRO A 381 28.26 -28.94 3.51
CA PRO A 381 29.06 -27.81 3.04
C PRO A 381 28.90 -27.51 1.53
N ASP A 382 28.60 -28.54 0.75
CA ASP A 382 28.44 -28.48 -0.70
C ASP A 382 26.99 -28.15 -1.14
N HIS A 383 26.07 -27.79 -0.23
CA HIS A 383 24.66 -27.54 -0.53
C HIS A 383 24.45 -26.19 -1.25
N VAL A 384 23.92 -26.25 -2.48
CA VAL A 384 23.64 -25.07 -3.32
C VAL A 384 22.16 -24.92 -3.66
N LEU A 385 21.77 -23.69 -4.01
CA LEU A 385 20.43 -23.27 -4.41
C LEU A 385 20.45 -22.78 -5.85
N ILE A 386 19.55 -23.27 -6.70
CA ILE A 386 19.24 -22.65 -8.00
C ILE A 386 18.03 -21.73 -7.79
N LEU A 387 18.20 -20.45 -8.15
CA LEU A 387 17.25 -19.36 -7.90
C LEU A 387 17.03 -18.57 -9.20
N PRO A 388 15.79 -18.26 -9.63
CA PRO A 388 15.58 -17.34 -10.74
C PRO A 388 15.90 -15.90 -10.32
N ILE A 389 16.19 -15.03 -11.30
CA ILE A 389 16.40 -13.58 -11.10
C ILE A 389 15.05 -12.84 -11.01
N GLY A 390 14.04 -13.32 -11.75
CA GLY A 390 12.65 -12.87 -11.61
C GLY A 390 11.94 -13.56 -10.45
N HIS A 391 10.90 -12.92 -9.91
CA HIS A 391 10.03 -13.52 -8.89
C HIS A 391 9.07 -14.51 -9.55
N TYR A 392 9.35 -15.80 -9.39
CA TYR A 392 8.44 -16.91 -9.69
C TYR A 392 8.24 -17.69 -8.40
N GLN A 393 7.04 -18.21 -8.12
CA GLN A 393 6.81 -18.93 -6.87
C GLN A 393 7.27 -20.40 -6.95
N SER A 394 7.03 -21.05 -8.09
CA SER A 394 7.29 -22.46 -8.35
C SER A 394 8.00 -22.71 -9.70
N VAL A 395 8.44 -23.95 -9.96
CA VAL A 395 8.90 -24.35 -11.31
C VAL A 395 7.76 -24.27 -12.34
N VAL A 396 6.50 -24.41 -11.92
CA VAL A 396 5.31 -24.37 -12.80
C VAL A 396 5.07 -22.97 -13.36
N ASP A 397 5.51 -21.92 -12.66
CA ASP A 397 5.34 -20.51 -13.08
C ASP A 397 6.41 -20.03 -14.07
N LEU A 398 7.46 -20.83 -14.33
CA LEU A 398 8.61 -20.42 -15.14
C LEU A 398 8.27 -20.30 -16.63
N SER A 399 8.87 -19.31 -17.32
CA SER A 399 8.92 -19.34 -18.79
C SER A 399 9.89 -20.40 -19.28
N SER A 400 9.73 -20.83 -20.53
CA SER A 400 10.62 -21.80 -21.21
C SER A 400 12.09 -21.40 -21.13
N GLU A 401 12.40 -20.11 -21.31
CA GLU A 401 13.75 -19.54 -21.25
C GLU A 401 14.41 -19.75 -19.87
N VAL A 402 13.64 -19.52 -18.79
CA VAL A 402 14.12 -19.74 -17.41
C VAL A 402 14.24 -21.23 -17.11
N LEU A 403 13.28 -22.05 -17.57
CA LEU A 403 13.28 -23.50 -17.36
C LEU A 403 14.45 -24.20 -18.06
N GLU A 404 14.82 -23.76 -19.26
CA GLU A 404 16.04 -24.17 -19.95
C GLU A 404 17.30 -23.86 -19.13
N GLU A 405 17.39 -22.67 -18.54
CA GLU A 405 18.55 -22.24 -17.77
C GLU A 405 18.67 -22.99 -16.44
N VAL A 406 17.55 -23.20 -15.73
CA VAL A 406 17.45 -24.13 -14.59
C VAL A 406 17.94 -25.53 -14.99
N THR A 407 17.58 -26.01 -16.18
CA THR A 407 17.98 -27.33 -16.68
C THR A 407 19.48 -27.41 -17.00
N LYS A 408 20.07 -26.33 -17.55
CA LYS A 408 21.52 -26.20 -17.76
C LYS A 408 22.27 -26.23 -16.42
N TYR A 409 21.81 -25.51 -15.39
CA TYR A 409 22.36 -25.58 -14.03
C TYR A 409 22.24 -26.98 -13.40
N LYS A 410 21.08 -27.64 -13.53
CA LYS A 410 20.87 -29.03 -13.05
C LYS A 410 21.88 -30.01 -13.67
N SER A 411 22.10 -29.93 -14.99
CA SER A 411 23.06 -30.79 -15.70
C SER A 411 24.51 -30.53 -15.28
N ALA A 412 24.93 -29.27 -15.16
CA ALA A 412 26.28 -28.93 -14.72
C ALA A 412 26.58 -29.42 -13.29
N LEU A 413 25.64 -29.27 -12.36
CA LEU A 413 25.76 -29.78 -10.99
C LEU A 413 25.79 -31.31 -10.94
N LYS A 414 25.03 -32.00 -11.82
CA LYS A 414 25.06 -33.46 -11.96
C LYS A 414 26.45 -33.98 -12.32
N GLU A 415 27.13 -33.32 -13.25
CA GLU A 415 28.49 -33.70 -13.65
C GLU A 415 29.53 -33.35 -12.58
N PHE A 416 29.42 -32.17 -11.97
CA PHE A 416 30.30 -31.71 -10.89
C PHE A 416 30.24 -32.60 -9.63
N PHE A 417 29.04 -33.00 -9.19
CA PHE A 417 28.94 -33.90 -8.05
C PHE A 417 29.41 -35.31 -8.40
N ARG A 418 29.10 -35.81 -9.61
CA ARG A 418 29.59 -37.11 -10.06
C ARG A 418 31.11 -37.20 -10.11
N SER A 419 31.82 -36.14 -10.53
CA SER A 419 33.29 -36.13 -10.53
C SER A 419 33.91 -36.11 -9.12
N LYS A 420 33.14 -35.70 -8.10
CA LYS A 420 33.49 -35.77 -6.67
C LYS A 420 33.02 -37.07 -5.97
N GLY A 421 32.55 -38.07 -6.71
CA GLY A 421 32.02 -39.31 -6.13
C GLY A 421 30.66 -39.14 -5.42
N LYS A 422 29.89 -38.10 -5.75
CA LYS A 422 28.59 -37.78 -5.13
C LYS A 422 27.45 -37.85 -6.16
N ARG A 423 26.30 -38.33 -5.70
CA ARG A 423 24.97 -38.08 -6.30
C ARG A 423 24.42 -36.77 -5.73
N TYR A 424 23.24 -36.34 -6.17
CA TYR A 424 22.51 -35.25 -5.51
C TYR A 424 21.01 -35.53 -5.46
N VAL A 425 20.38 -35.04 -4.41
CA VAL A 425 18.93 -34.93 -4.25
C VAL A 425 18.55 -33.49 -4.59
N LEU A 426 17.47 -33.31 -5.36
CA LEU A 426 16.97 -31.99 -5.72
C LEU A 426 15.48 -31.91 -5.38
N PHE A 427 15.11 -30.88 -4.62
CA PHE A 427 13.72 -30.65 -4.24
C PHE A 427 13.36 -29.16 -4.34
N GLU A 428 12.09 -28.90 -4.66
CA GLU A 428 11.51 -27.56 -4.63
C GLU A 428 10.91 -27.28 -3.26
N ARG A 429 11.11 -26.06 -2.74
CA ARG A 429 10.48 -25.62 -1.49
C ARG A 429 9.49 -24.48 -1.75
N ASN A 430 8.41 -24.78 -2.46
CA ASN A 430 7.23 -23.91 -2.59
C ASN A 430 6.36 -23.98 -1.32
N TYR A 431 6.90 -23.46 -0.22
CA TYR A 431 6.16 -23.28 1.03
C TYR A 431 6.22 -21.81 1.45
N ARG A 432 5.28 -21.05 0.88
CA ARG A 432 4.98 -19.63 1.16
C ARG A 432 6.15 -18.65 0.96
N SER A 433 7.15 -19.05 0.18
CA SER A 433 8.09 -18.14 -0.44
C SER A 433 7.39 -17.38 -1.58
N GLN A 434 7.80 -16.12 -1.84
CA GLN A 434 7.45 -15.41 -3.08
C GLN A 434 8.48 -15.66 -4.20
N HIS A 435 9.44 -16.56 -3.95
CA HIS A 435 10.60 -16.80 -4.81
C HIS A 435 10.98 -18.29 -4.81
N LEU A 436 11.06 -18.88 -6.00
CA LEU A 436 11.39 -20.27 -6.23
C LEU A 436 12.79 -20.58 -5.69
N GLN A 437 12.88 -21.66 -4.93
CA GLN A 437 14.11 -22.20 -4.35
C GLN A 437 14.21 -23.69 -4.67
N LEU A 438 15.10 -24.04 -5.60
CA LEU A 438 15.48 -25.42 -5.89
C LEU A 438 16.74 -25.74 -5.08
N GLN A 439 16.54 -26.58 -4.06
CA GLN A 439 17.56 -27.01 -3.10
C GLN A 439 18.31 -28.21 -3.70
N VAL A 440 19.65 -28.21 -3.69
CA VAL A 440 20.49 -29.23 -4.36
C VAL A 440 21.51 -29.81 -3.38
N VAL A 441 21.15 -30.94 -2.75
CA VAL A 441 21.91 -31.57 -1.65
C VAL A 441 22.72 -32.74 -2.19
N PRO A 442 24.07 -32.69 -2.20
CA PRO A 442 24.89 -33.78 -2.71
C PRO A 442 25.15 -34.88 -1.66
N VAL A 443 24.95 -36.14 -2.02
CA VAL A 443 25.08 -37.32 -1.13
C VAL A 443 26.17 -38.25 -1.68
N PRO A 444 27.03 -38.88 -0.85
CA PRO A 444 28.06 -39.81 -1.33
C PRO A 444 27.48 -41.02 -2.10
N LEU A 445 28.14 -41.44 -3.19
CA LEU A 445 27.69 -42.59 -4.01
C LEU A 445 27.90 -43.96 -3.34
N ASP A 446 28.81 -44.02 -2.39
CA ASP A 446 29.29 -45.20 -1.66
C ASP A 446 28.51 -45.47 -0.36
N HIS A 447 27.72 -44.50 0.13
CA HIS A 447 26.97 -44.61 1.39
C HIS A 447 25.44 -44.76 1.21
N CYS A 448 24.87 -44.34 0.07
CA CYS A 448 23.43 -44.42 -0.19
C CYS A 448 23.10 -44.73 -1.67
N THR A 449 22.26 -45.73 -1.89
CA THR A 449 21.59 -46.02 -3.17
C THR A 449 20.45 -45.00 -3.45
N PRO A 450 19.89 -44.92 -4.68
CA PRO A 450 18.65 -44.17 -4.89
C PRO A 450 17.49 -44.67 -4.01
N GLU A 451 17.44 -45.98 -3.79
CA GLU A 451 16.39 -46.67 -3.05
C GLU A 451 16.46 -46.36 -1.55
N ASP A 452 17.65 -46.42 -0.93
CA ASP A 452 17.84 -46.03 0.49
C ASP A 452 17.34 -44.60 0.76
N ILE A 453 17.59 -43.68 -0.19
CA ILE A 453 17.16 -42.28 -0.11
C ILE A 453 15.63 -42.22 -0.21
N LYS A 454 15.02 -42.91 -1.18
CA LYS A 454 13.56 -42.95 -1.36
C LYS A 454 12.87 -43.52 -0.12
N GLU A 455 13.35 -44.64 0.41
CA GLU A 455 12.81 -45.25 1.63
C GLU A 455 12.97 -44.33 2.84
N SER A 456 14.12 -43.67 3.00
CA SER A 456 14.34 -42.68 4.07
C SER A 456 13.34 -41.53 4.01
N PHE A 457 13.06 -40.99 2.81
CA PHE A 457 12.05 -39.94 2.63
C PHE A 457 10.63 -40.44 2.93
N ILE A 458 10.26 -41.65 2.51
CA ILE A 458 8.94 -42.25 2.77
C ILE A 458 8.74 -42.51 4.26
N ALA A 459 9.69 -43.18 4.93
CA ALA A 459 9.61 -43.47 6.35
C ALA A 459 9.54 -42.19 7.20
N GLN A 460 10.38 -41.19 6.87
CA GLN A 460 10.36 -39.91 7.58
C GLN A 460 9.06 -39.12 7.34
N ALA A 461 8.47 -39.20 6.14
CA ALA A 461 7.19 -38.58 5.85
C ALA A 461 6.03 -39.26 6.60
N GLN A 462 6.01 -40.60 6.65
CA GLN A 462 5.02 -41.37 7.42
C GLN A 462 5.06 -41.02 8.92
N GLU A 463 6.25 -40.91 9.52
CA GLU A 463 6.40 -40.47 10.92
C GLU A 463 5.83 -39.06 11.16
N GLN A 464 6.03 -38.15 10.19
CA GLN A 464 5.54 -36.77 10.27
C GLN A 464 4.09 -36.60 9.76
N GLN A 465 3.38 -37.69 9.45
CA GLN A 465 2.02 -37.70 8.89
C GLN A 465 1.87 -36.92 7.57
N ILE A 466 2.92 -36.96 6.73
CA ILE A 466 2.95 -36.36 5.39
C ILE A 466 2.72 -37.47 4.36
N GLU A 467 1.70 -37.31 3.52
CA GLU A 467 1.48 -38.17 2.36
C GLU A 467 2.46 -37.80 1.24
N LEU A 468 3.37 -38.71 0.88
CA LEU A 468 4.20 -38.59 -0.33
C LEU A 468 3.56 -39.39 -1.46
N VAL A 469 2.92 -38.67 -2.39
CA VAL A 469 2.43 -39.24 -3.64
C VAL A 469 3.60 -39.39 -4.61
N GLU A 470 3.91 -40.62 -5.00
CA GLU A 470 4.90 -40.87 -6.07
C GLU A 470 4.32 -40.48 -7.42
N ILE A 471 4.89 -39.44 -8.04
CA ILE A 471 4.53 -39.00 -9.39
C ILE A 471 5.12 -40.03 -10.38
N PRO A 472 4.31 -40.69 -11.23
CA PRO A 472 4.82 -41.69 -12.17
C PRO A 472 5.82 -41.08 -13.15
N GLU A 473 6.89 -41.83 -13.43
CA GLU A 473 7.95 -41.40 -14.37
C GLU A 473 7.35 -40.91 -15.69
N HIS A 474 7.90 -39.80 -16.20
CA HIS A 474 7.40 -39.07 -17.38
C HIS A 474 6.03 -38.37 -17.24
N SER A 475 5.54 -38.10 -16.02
CA SER A 475 4.39 -37.20 -15.82
C SER A 475 4.82 -35.73 -15.64
N ASP A 476 4.18 -34.80 -16.36
CA ASP A 476 4.36 -33.36 -16.15
C ASP A 476 3.68 -32.90 -14.85
N ILE A 477 4.38 -32.04 -14.09
CA ILE A 477 3.94 -31.52 -12.77
C ILE A 477 2.73 -30.54 -12.90
N THR A 478 2.34 -30.17 -14.11
CA THR A 478 1.28 -29.20 -14.41
C THR A 478 -0.16 -29.69 -14.17
N GLN A 479 -0.39 -31.00 -13.97
CA GLN A 479 -1.73 -31.59 -14.10
C GLN A 479 -2.65 -31.49 -12.85
N ASP A 480 -2.13 -31.31 -11.63
CA ASP A 480 -2.94 -31.20 -10.39
C ASP A 480 -3.37 -29.74 -10.08
N SER A 481 -3.45 -28.89 -11.10
CA SER A 481 -3.48 -27.41 -11.00
C SER A 481 -4.80 -26.76 -10.55
N GLY A 482 -5.73 -27.52 -9.95
CA GLY A 482 -6.98 -26.98 -9.39
C GLY A 482 -7.94 -26.34 -10.40
N VAL A 483 -7.77 -26.64 -11.69
CA VAL A 483 -8.51 -26.03 -12.80
C VAL A 483 -10.00 -26.33 -12.69
N ARG A 484 -10.82 -25.27 -12.68
CA ARG A 484 -12.29 -25.38 -12.75
C ARG A 484 -12.73 -25.35 -14.21
N VAL A 485 -13.65 -26.23 -14.56
CA VAL A 485 -14.34 -26.26 -15.86
C VAL A 485 -15.85 -26.14 -15.64
N ALA A 486 -16.54 -25.51 -16.58
CA ALA A 486 -18.00 -25.51 -16.65
C ALA A 486 -18.46 -26.65 -17.57
N ILE A 487 -19.46 -27.44 -17.16
CA ILE A 487 -19.96 -28.57 -17.94
C ILE A 487 -21.44 -28.35 -18.29
N LYS A 488 -21.74 -28.18 -19.59
CA LYS A 488 -23.11 -28.15 -20.12
C LYS A 488 -23.56 -29.59 -20.35
N SER A 489 -24.73 -29.95 -19.81
CA SER A 489 -25.30 -31.30 -19.88
C SER A 489 -26.80 -31.23 -20.20
N CYS A 490 -27.26 -32.02 -21.17
CA CYS A 490 -28.68 -32.06 -21.53
C CYS A 490 -29.43 -33.10 -20.68
N ARG A 491 -30.32 -32.64 -19.79
CA ARG A 491 -31.07 -33.51 -18.86
C ARG A 491 -32.38 -34.07 -19.43
N LEU A 492 -32.79 -33.64 -20.63
CA LEU A 492 -34.03 -34.07 -21.28
C LEU A 492 -33.74 -35.00 -22.45
N GLU A 493 -34.68 -35.88 -22.81
CA GLU A 493 -34.61 -36.61 -24.07
C GLU A 493 -34.80 -35.64 -25.24
N LEU A 494 -33.80 -35.57 -26.12
CA LEU A 494 -33.84 -34.73 -27.32
C LEU A 494 -34.41 -35.51 -28.51
N SER A 495 -35.29 -34.85 -29.28
CA SER A 495 -35.65 -35.33 -30.62
C SER A 495 -34.41 -35.35 -31.52
N VAL A 496 -34.40 -36.19 -32.57
CA VAL A 496 -33.25 -36.36 -33.47
C VAL A 496 -32.68 -35.02 -33.94
N LYS A 497 -33.54 -34.12 -34.46
CA LYS A 497 -33.16 -32.76 -34.91
C LYS A 497 -32.51 -31.89 -33.83
N ASN A 498 -32.77 -32.16 -32.54
CA ASN A 498 -32.15 -31.46 -31.44
C ASN A 498 -30.87 -32.16 -30.94
N LYS A 499 -30.75 -33.49 -31.08
CA LYS A 499 -29.46 -34.21 -30.91
C LYS A 499 -28.44 -33.72 -31.94
N ASP A 500 -28.86 -33.61 -33.22
CA ASP A 500 -28.04 -33.06 -34.31
C ASP A 500 -27.52 -31.64 -33.99
N ARG A 501 -28.40 -30.77 -33.48
CA ARG A 501 -28.07 -29.40 -33.05
C ARG A 501 -27.09 -29.36 -31.88
N TRP A 502 -27.27 -30.23 -30.88
CA TRP A 502 -26.39 -30.30 -29.71
C TRP A 502 -24.97 -30.75 -30.09
N CYS A 503 -24.85 -31.77 -30.94
CA CYS A 503 -23.56 -32.18 -31.49
C CYS A 503 -22.92 -31.04 -32.34
N HIS A 504 -23.72 -30.36 -33.15
CA HIS A 504 -23.26 -29.21 -33.94
C HIS A 504 -22.79 -28.02 -33.08
N GLU A 505 -23.45 -27.71 -31.96
CA GLU A 505 -22.98 -26.71 -30.98
C GLU A 505 -21.59 -27.09 -30.44
N ILE A 506 -21.41 -28.36 -30.06
CA ILE A 506 -20.13 -28.88 -29.56
C ILE A 506 -19.03 -28.80 -30.62
N ASP A 507 -19.34 -29.15 -31.87
CA ASP A 507 -18.40 -29.09 -32.99
C ASP A 507 -18.07 -27.65 -33.42
N ILE A 508 -18.96 -26.68 -33.19
CA ILE A 508 -18.65 -25.25 -33.32
C ILE A 508 -17.74 -24.81 -32.15
N MET A 509 -18.14 -25.06 -30.91
CA MET A 509 -17.39 -24.65 -29.71
C MET A 509 -15.96 -25.19 -29.67
N LYS A 510 -15.71 -26.39 -30.19
CA LYS A 510 -14.36 -26.99 -30.33
C LYS A 510 -13.47 -26.32 -31.38
N LYS A 511 -14.02 -25.60 -32.36
CA LYS A 511 -13.25 -24.88 -33.39
C LYS A 511 -12.87 -23.47 -32.96
N LEU A 512 -13.58 -22.90 -31.99
CA LEU A 512 -13.44 -21.50 -31.59
C LEU A 512 -12.35 -21.31 -30.54
N ASN A 513 -11.51 -20.31 -30.74
CA ASN A 513 -10.38 -19.96 -29.89
C ASN A 513 -10.09 -18.45 -29.98
N HIS A 514 -10.72 -17.66 -29.11
CA HIS A 514 -10.60 -16.21 -29.07
C HIS A 514 -10.79 -15.72 -27.62
N PRO A 515 -10.03 -14.72 -27.12
CA PRO A 515 -10.07 -14.33 -25.69
C PRO A 515 -11.47 -13.93 -25.18
N ASN A 516 -12.34 -13.41 -26.04
CA ASN A 516 -13.70 -12.99 -25.70
C ASN A 516 -14.81 -13.97 -26.12
N VAL A 517 -14.47 -15.23 -26.41
CA VAL A 517 -15.43 -16.33 -26.59
C VAL A 517 -15.00 -17.46 -25.67
N VAL A 518 -15.91 -18.00 -24.87
CA VAL A 518 -15.57 -19.05 -23.89
C VAL A 518 -15.06 -20.29 -24.62
N ARG A 519 -13.82 -20.66 -24.31
CA ARG A 519 -13.12 -21.77 -24.95
C ARG A 519 -13.67 -23.12 -24.48
N ALA A 520 -13.95 -24.02 -25.41
CA ALA A 520 -14.22 -25.43 -25.10
C ALA A 520 -12.99 -26.11 -24.47
N CYS A 521 -13.24 -27.01 -23.52
CA CYS A 521 -12.22 -27.84 -22.90
C CYS A 521 -12.45 -29.31 -23.27
N GLU A 522 -11.42 -30.13 -23.11
CA GLU A 522 -11.59 -31.58 -23.10
C GLU A 522 -12.50 -31.98 -21.93
N VAL A 523 -13.44 -32.89 -22.17
CA VAL A 523 -14.25 -33.49 -21.10
C VAL A 523 -13.33 -34.42 -20.31
N PRO A 524 -13.25 -34.33 -18.97
CA PRO A 524 -12.45 -35.25 -18.17
C PRO A 524 -12.81 -36.71 -18.49
N GLU A 525 -11.81 -37.58 -18.61
CA GLU A 525 -11.99 -38.99 -19.00
C GLU A 525 -13.01 -39.70 -18.09
N GLU A 526 -12.99 -39.37 -16.79
CA GLU A 526 -13.91 -39.83 -15.74
C GLU A 526 -15.38 -39.43 -15.96
N MET A 527 -15.64 -38.40 -16.79
CA MET A 527 -16.97 -37.91 -17.15
C MET A 527 -17.31 -38.09 -18.64
N ASN A 528 -16.50 -38.83 -19.40
CA ASN A 528 -16.68 -38.99 -20.85
C ASN A 528 -17.76 -40.04 -21.20
N PHE A 529 -18.98 -39.84 -20.68
CA PHE A 529 -20.17 -40.65 -20.95
C PHE A 529 -21.27 -39.82 -21.62
N LEU A 530 -22.17 -40.50 -22.34
CA LEU A 530 -23.34 -39.87 -22.96
C LEU A 530 -24.47 -39.71 -21.93
N VAL A 531 -25.17 -38.58 -21.96
CA VAL A 531 -26.43 -38.37 -21.25
C VAL A 531 -27.53 -38.26 -22.30
N ASN A 532 -28.55 -39.11 -22.25
CA ASN A 532 -29.65 -39.16 -23.23
C ASN A 532 -29.16 -39.26 -24.70
N ASP A 533 -28.14 -40.09 -24.92
CA ASP A 533 -27.37 -40.27 -26.18
C ASP A 533 -26.61 -39.05 -26.71
N VAL A 534 -26.43 -37.98 -25.92
CA VAL A 534 -25.62 -36.82 -26.33
C VAL A 534 -24.39 -36.60 -25.43
N PRO A 535 -23.24 -36.15 -26.00
CA PRO A 535 -22.01 -35.94 -25.24
C PRO A 535 -22.08 -34.66 -24.39
N LEU A 536 -21.25 -34.60 -23.34
CA LEU A 536 -21.08 -33.39 -22.52
C LEU A 536 -20.24 -32.33 -23.25
N LEU A 537 -20.46 -31.07 -22.91
CA LEU A 537 -19.61 -29.94 -23.32
C LEU A 537 -18.88 -29.36 -22.11
N ALA A 538 -17.58 -29.60 -22.01
CA ALA A 538 -16.72 -28.92 -21.07
C ALA A 538 -16.21 -27.59 -21.64
N MET A 539 -16.05 -26.58 -20.79
CA MET A 539 -15.65 -25.21 -21.12
C MET A 539 -14.79 -24.62 -19.99
N GLU A 540 -14.06 -23.54 -20.26
CA GLU A 540 -13.43 -22.76 -19.18
C GLU A 540 -14.48 -22.19 -18.20
N TYR A 541 -14.15 -22.18 -16.90
CA TYR A 541 -15.04 -21.65 -15.86
C TYR A 541 -14.77 -20.16 -15.60
N CYS A 542 -15.72 -19.29 -15.94
CA CYS A 542 -15.62 -17.85 -15.69
C CYS A 542 -16.16 -17.48 -14.29
N SER A 543 -15.30 -17.03 -13.39
CA SER A 543 -15.59 -16.91 -11.96
C SER A 543 -16.38 -15.65 -11.54
N GLY A 544 -16.48 -14.63 -12.38
CA GLY A 544 -17.29 -13.42 -12.09
C GLY A 544 -18.80 -13.69 -12.13
N GLY A 545 -19.21 -14.71 -12.89
CA GLY A 545 -20.60 -14.94 -13.28
C GLY A 545 -20.96 -14.14 -14.54
N ASP A 546 -22.26 -13.88 -14.70
CA ASP A 546 -22.87 -13.28 -15.88
C ASP A 546 -23.03 -11.74 -15.80
N LEU A 547 -23.22 -11.09 -16.95
CA LEU A 547 -23.43 -9.64 -17.04
C LEU A 547 -24.80 -9.22 -16.48
N ARG A 548 -25.84 -10.06 -16.56
CA ARG A 548 -27.13 -9.76 -15.91
C ARG A 548 -26.97 -9.60 -14.40
N LYS A 549 -26.17 -10.44 -13.74
CA LYS A 549 -25.81 -10.35 -12.32
C LYS A 549 -25.03 -9.07 -12.01
N LEU A 550 -24.23 -8.54 -12.93
CA LEU A 550 -23.58 -7.24 -12.78
C LEU A 550 -24.57 -6.07 -12.95
N LEU A 551 -25.45 -6.11 -13.95
CA LEU A 551 -26.47 -5.08 -14.18
C LEU A 551 -27.56 -5.04 -13.09
N ASN A 552 -27.88 -6.19 -12.49
CA ASN A 552 -28.87 -6.29 -11.41
C ASN A 552 -28.41 -5.67 -10.09
N LYS A 553 -27.10 -5.40 -9.93
CA LYS A 553 -26.54 -4.80 -8.72
C LYS A 553 -27.15 -3.41 -8.45
N PRO A 554 -27.57 -3.10 -7.20
CA PRO A 554 -28.16 -1.80 -6.86
C PRO A 554 -27.30 -0.58 -7.22
N GLU A 555 -25.99 -0.68 -7.06
CA GLU A 555 -25.04 0.40 -7.40
C GLU A 555 -25.00 0.73 -8.91
N ASN A 556 -25.46 -0.20 -9.76
CA ASN A 556 -25.49 -0.07 -11.22
C ASN A 556 -26.90 0.25 -11.76
N CYS A 557 -27.83 0.69 -10.90
CA CYS A 557 -29.24 0.89 -11.26
C CYS A 557 -29.51 2.00 -12.30
N CYS A 558 -28.53 2.87 -12.54
CA CYS A 558 -28.51 3.90 -13.59
C CYS A 558 -27.26 3.72 -14.48
N GLY A 559 -26.97 2.47 -14.86
CA GLY A 559 -25.83 2.12 -15.71
C GLY A 559 -24.58 1.66 -14.96
N LEU A 560 -23.63 1.12 -15.72
CA LEU A 560 -22.28 0.75 -15.29
C LEU A 560 -21.35 1.98 -15.30
N LYS A 561 -20.11 1.84 -14.85
CA LYS A 561 -19.08 2.90 -14.97
C LYS A 561 -18.48 2.95 -16.37
N GLU A 562 -17.92 4.11 -16.76
CA GLU A 562 -17.34 4.31 -18.09
C GLU A 562 -16.24 3.28 -18.42
N SER A 563 -15.34 2.99 -17.46
CA SER A 563 -14.33 1.93 -17.58
C SER A 563 -14.92 0.56 -17.97
N GLN A 564 -16.06 0.20 -17.36
CA GLN A 564 -16.75 -1.07 -17.57
C GLN A 564 -17.47 -1.10 -18.92
N ILE A 565 -18.15 -0.01 -19.29
CA ILE A 565 -18.82 0.15 -20.59
C ILE A 565 -17.81 0.03 -21.73
N LEU A 566 -16.66 0.71 -21.62
CA LEU A 566 -15.61 0.67 -22.64
C LEU A 566 -14.87 -0.67 -22.70
N SER A 567 -14.68 -1.38 -21.58
CA SER A 567 -14.14 -2.75 -21.62
C SER A 567 -15.13 -3.72 -22.26
N LEU A 568 -16.42 -3.65 -21.91
CA LEU A 568 -17.47 -4.48 -22.51
C LEU A 568 -17.61 -4.25 -24.01
N LEU A 569 -17.60 -2.98 -24.44
CA LEU A 569 -17.65 -2.61 -25.86
C LEU A 569 -16.45 -3.18 -26.63
N SER A 570 -15.25 -3.08 -26.06
CA SER A 570 -14.01 -3.63 -26.64
C SER A 570 -14.01 -5.17 -26.68
N ASP A 571 -14.35 -5.81 -25.56
CA ASP A 571 -14.28 -7.25 -25.37
C ASP A 571 -15.34 -7.96 -26.25
N ILE A 572 -16.61 -7.56 -26.14
CA ILE A 572 -17.72 -8.20 -26.86
C ILE A 572 -17.75 -7.78 -28.33
N GLY A 573 -17.32 -6.56 -28.66
CA GLY A 573 -17.11 -6.12 -30.04
C GLY A 573 -16.06 -6.96 -30.77
N SER A 574 -14.99 -7.38 -30.08
CA SER A 574 -14.00 -8.33 -30.62
C SER A 574 -14.58 -9.74 -30.78
N GLY A 575 -15.30 -10.23 -29.76
CA GLY A 575 -15.94 -11.55 -29.78
C GLY A 575 -16.95 -11.73 -30.92
N ILE A 576 -17.80 -10.73 -31.18
CA ILE A 576 -18.79 -10.76 -32.27
C ILE A 576 -18.11 -10.79 -33.64
N GLN A 577 -17.09 -9.94 -33.86
CA GLN A 577 -16.33 -9.93 -35.12
C GLN A 577 -15.69 -11.29 -35.40
N TYR A 578 -15.04 -11.90 -34.39
CA TYR A 578 -14.45 -13.22 -34.52
C TYR A 578 -15.48 -14.32 -34.88
N LEU A 579 -16.68 -14.31 -34.28
CA LEU A 579 -17.74 -15.24 -34.66
C LEU A 579 -18.19 -15.02 -36.12
N HIS A 580 -18.35 -13.77 -36.54
CA HIS A 580 -18.80 -13.42 -37.90
C HIS A 580 -17.75 -13.75 -38.97
N GLU A 581 -16.46 -13.56 -38.68
CA GLU A 581 -15.33 -14.01 -39.52
C GLU A 581 -15.33 -15.54 -39.69
N ASN A 582 -15.65 -16.28 -38.63
CA ASN A 582 -15.83 -17.74 -38.65
C ASN A 582 -17.22 -18.19 -39.17
N ARG A 583 -17.98 -17.28 -39.81
CA ARG A 583 -19.31 -17.52 -40.44
C ARG A 583 -20.42 -17.95 -39.48
N ILE A 584 -20.31 -17.62 -38.20
CA ILE A 584 -21.25 -18.01 -37.14
C ILE A 584 -22.05 -16.78 -36.66
N ILE A 585 -23.38 -16.85 -36.75
CA ILE A 585 -24.29 -15.83 -36.16
C ILE A 585 -24.78 -16.34 -34.80
N HIS A 586 -24.77 -15.51 -33.75
CA HIS A 586 -25.10 -15.92 -32.37
C HIS A 586 -26.61 -15.93 -32.06
N ARG A 587 -27.34 -14.89 -32.49
CA ARG A 587 -28.81 -14.69 -32.43
C ARG A 587 -29.45 -14.48 -31.06
N ASP A 588 -28.94 -15.11 -30.00
CA ASP A 588 -29.42 -14.94 -28.62
C ASP A 588 -28.37 -14.23 -27.74
N LEU A 589 -27.78 -13.14 -28.26
CA LEU A 589 -26.91 -12.26 -27.47
C LEU A 589 -27.76 -11.47 -26.46
N LYS A 590 -27.38 -11.54 -25.18
CA LYS A 590 -28.07 -10.92 -24.05
C LYS A 590 -27.15 -10.92 -22.82
N PRO A 591 -27.43 -10.12 -21.78
CA PRO A 591 -26.57 -10.07 -20.58
C PRO A 591 -26.43 -11.39 -19.82
N GLU A 592 -27.35 -12.32 -19.97
CA GLU A 592 -27.27 -13.67 -19.41
C GLU A 592 -26.22 -14.54 -20.14
N ASN A 593 -25.94 -14.25 -21.42
CA ASN A 593 -25.03 -15.00 -22.29
C ASN A 593 -23.64 -14.33 -22.43
N ILE A 594 -23.34 -13.36 -21.56
CA ILE A 594 -22.01 -12.78 -21.40
C ILE A 594 -21.51 -13.09 -20.00
N VAL A 595 -20.35 -13.76 -19.89
CA VAL A 595 -19.71 -14.09 -18.62
C VAL A 595 -18.43 -13.27 -18.42
N LEU A 596 -18.04 -13.10 -17.16
CA LEU A 596 -16.94 -12.27 -16.74
C LEU A 596 -15.86 -13.13 -16.06
N GLN A 597 -14.62 -12.98 -16.48
CA GLN A 597 -13.45 -13.64 -15.88
C GLN A 597 -12.45 -12.58 -15.38
N ASP A 598 -11.81 -12.82 -14.24
CA ASP A 598 -10.65 -12.05 -13.80
C ASP A 598 -9.37 -12.64 -14.43
N GLU A 599 -8.74 -11.88 -15.32
CA GLU A 599 -7.47 -12.24 -15.94
C GLU A 599 -6.38 -11.26 -15.49
N GLY A 600 -5.83 -11.50 -14.29
CA GLY A 600 -4.71 -10.74 -13.74
C GLY A 600 -5.07 -9.35 -13.20
N GLY A 601 -6.29 -9.17 -12.71
CA GLY A 601 -6.82 -7.89 -12.23
C GLY A 601 -7.60 -7.09 -13.29
N LYS A 602 -7.63 -7.55 -14.55
CA LYS A 602 -8.59 -7.05 -15.56
C LYS A 602 -9.79 -8.00 -15.61
N VAL A 603 -10.99 -7.45 -15.53
CA VAL A 603 -12.22 -8.17 -15.87
C VAL A 603 -12.34 -8.26 -17.40
N VAL A 604 -12.38 -9.48 -17.92
CA VAL A 604 -12.55 -9.81 -19.35
C VAL A 604 -13.95 -10.35 -19.56
N HIS A 605 -14.67 -9.79 -20.53
CA HIS A 605 -16.00 -10.28 -20.93
C HIS A 605 -15.86 -11.34 -22.04
N LYS A 606 -16.60 -12.45 -21.91
CA LYS A 606 -16.60 -13.57 -22.87
C LYS A 606 -18.03 -13.98 -23.23
N ILE A 607 -18.25 -14.34 -24.49
CA ILE A 607 -19.53 -14.83 -25.04
C ILE A 607 -19.70 -16.33 -24.74
N ILE A 608 -20.91 -16.76 -24.37
CA ILE A 608 -21.32 -18.17 -24.14
C ILE A 608 -22.63 -18.54 -24.86
N ASP A 609 -22.94 -19.83 -24.89
CA ASP A 609 -24.22 -20.44 -25.32
C ASP A 609 -24.55 -20.28 -26.81
N LEU A 610 -23.73 -20.91 -27.66
CA LEU A 610 -23.93 -20.98 -29.11
C LEU A 610 -25.04 -21.98 -29.54
N GLY A 611 -25.90 -22.44 -28.62
CA GLY A 611 -26.96 -23.42 -28.90
C GLY A 611 -28.03 -22.97 -29.91
N TYR A 612 -28.07 -21.68 -30.25
CA TYR A 612 -28.94 -21.10 -31.29
C TYR A 612 -28.18 -20.62 -32.54
N ALA A 613 -26.86 -20.76 -32.53
CA ALA A 613 -25.98 -20.33 -33.61
C ALA A 613 -26.10 -21.22 -34.86
N LYS A 614 -25.56 -20.76 -35.99
CA LYS A 614 -25.53 -21.51 -37.25
C LYS A 614 -24.45 -20.99 -38.18
N ASP A 615 -23.82 -21.90 -38.90
CA ASP A 615 -22.99 -21.59 -40.07
C ASP A 615 -23.82 -20.92 -41.19
N LEU A 616 -23.25 -19.91 -41.84
CA LEU A 616 -23.85 -19.23 -43.00
C LEU A 616 -24.08 -20.17 -44.20
N ASP A 617 -23.25 -21.20 -44.36
CA ASP A 617 -23.21 -22.06 -45.56
C ASP A 617 -24.37 -23.07 -45.67
N GLN A 618 -25.17 -23.25 -44.61
CA GLN A 618 -26.40 -24.04 -44.68
C GLN A 618 -27.57 -23.18 -45.20
N GLY A 619 -27.85 -23.26 -46.51
CA GLY A 619 -28.87 -22.48 -47.24
C GLY A 619 -30.35 -22.70 -46.87
N SER A 620 -30.67 -23.13 -45.65
CA SER A 620 -32.02 -23.24 -45.13
C SER A 620 -32.49 -21.97 -44.40
N LEU A 621 -33.41 -21.23 -45.03
CA LEU A 621 -34.33 -20.32 -44.34
C LEU A 621 -35.11 -21.13 -43.30
N CYS A 622 -35.22 -20.63 -42.06
CA CYS A 622 -35.84 -21.36 -40.95
C CYS A 622 -36.63 -20.43 -40.01
N THR A 623 -37.89 -20.80 -39.76
CA THR A 623 -38.94 -20.03 -39.09
C THR A 623 -39.12 -20.41 -37.61
N SER A 624 -38.01 -20.63 -36.89
CA SER A 624 -38.04 -21.07 -35.49
C SER A 624 -37.95 -19.89 -34.52
N PHE A 625 -39.09 -19.54 -33.92
CA PHE A 625 -39.25 -18.46 -32.93
C PHE A 625 -38.64 -18.86 -31.58
N VAL A 626 -37.35 -18.52 -31.35
CA VAL A 626 -36.61 -18.89 -30.11
C VAL A 626 -35.66 -17.77 -29.69
N GLY A 627 -35.53 -17.53 -28.38
CA GLY A 627 -34.61 -16.54 -27.79
C GLY A 627 -35.27 -15.75 -26.64
N THR A 628 -34.47 -15.01 -25.88
CA THR A 628 -35.01 -14.07 -24.88
C THR A 628 -35.50 -12.80 -25.59
N LEU A 629 -36.82 -12.76 -25.88
CA LEU A 629 -37.50 -11.78 -26.75
C LEU A 629 -37.18 -10.29 -26.48
N GLN A 630 -36.67 -9.93 -25.30
CA GLN A 630 -36.30 -8.58 -24.92
C GLN A 630 -35.07 -8.01 -25.66
N TYR A 631 -34.22 -8.85 -26.27
CA TYR A 631 -32.99 -8.45 -27.01
C TYR A 631 -33.02 -8.85 -28.49
N LEU A 632 -34.15 -9.38 -28.96
CA LEU A 632 -34.30 -9.96 -30.28
C LEU A 632 -34.47 -8.87 -31.36
N ALA A 633 -33.86 -9.07 -32.53
CA ALA A 633 -33.95 -8.15 -33.66
C ALA A 633 -35.36 -8.17 -34.31
N PRO A 634 -35.88 -7.02 -34.81
CA PRO A 634 -37.24 -6.91 -35.37
C PRO A 634 -37.59 -7.95 -36.43
N GLU A 635 -36.68 -8.23 -37.36
CA GLU A 635 -36.86 -9.15 -38.48
C GLU A 635 -37.09 -10.61 -38.07
N LEU A 636 -36.65 -11.00 -36.86
CA LEU A 636 -36.85 -12.33 -36.28
C LEU A 636 -38.28 -12.51 -35.74
N PHE A 637 -38.94 -11.43 -35.29
CA PHE A 637 -40.38 -11.46 -34.99
C PHE A 637 -41.21 -11.60 -36.28
N GLU A 638 -40.79 -10.93 -37.35
CA GLU A 638 -41.47 -10.94 -38.65
C GLU A 638 -41.19 -12.20 -39.50
N ASN A 639 -40.41 -13.17 -38.99
CA ASN A 639 -39.99 -14.39 -39.70
C ASN A 639 -39.33 -14.14 -41.08
N LYS A 640 -38.65 -12.99 -41.23
CA LYS A 640 -38.00 -12.59 -42.49
C LYS A 640 -36.61 -13.25 -42.64
N SER A 641 -36.04 -13.14 -43.83
CA SER A 641 -34.61 -13.40 -44.04
C SER A 641 -33.77 -12.41 -43.23
N TYR A 642 -32.78 -12.91 -42.49
CA TYR A 642 -31.92 -12.14 -41.60
C TYR A 642 -30.44 -12.42 -41.89
N SER A 643 -29.55 -11.60 -41.32
CA SER A 643 -28.10 -11.69 -41.52
C SER A 643 -27.34 -11.56 -40.19
N VAL A 644 -26.01 -11.41 -40.24
CA VAL A 644 -25.16 -11.01 -39.09
C VAL A 644 -25.69 -9.77 -38.34
N THR A 645 -26.47 -8.92 -39.00
CA THR A 645 -27.06 -7.70 -38.41
C THR A 645 -28.05 -7.96 -37.27
N VAL A 646 -28.52 -9.19 -37.04
CA VAL A 646 -29.31 -9.51 -35.82
C VAL A 646 -28.47 -9.32 -34.56
N ASP A 647 -27.21 -9.76 -34.58
CA ASP A 647 -26.28 -9.66 -33.44
C ASP A 647 -25.93 -8.20 -33.14
N TYR A 648 -25.94 -7.33 -34.15
CA TYR A 648 -25.71 -5.89 -33.98
C TYR A 648 -26.84 -5.23 -33.17
N TRP A 649 -28.10 -5.64 -33.38
CA TRP A 649 -29.24 -5.14 -32.60
C TRP A 649 -29.16 -5.61 -31.15
N SER A 650 -28.90 -6.90 -30.93
CA SER A 650 -28.71 -7.46 -29.59
C SER A 650 -27.55 -6.79 -28.85
N PHE A 651 -26.41 -6.57 -29.51
CA PHE A 651 -25.26 -5.88 -28.92
C PHE A 651 -25.56 -4.39 -28.63
N GLY A 652 -26.22 -3.68 -29.54
CA GLY A 652 -26.65 -2.29 -29.33
C GLY A 652 -27.63 -2.13 -28.16
N THR A 653 -28.59 -3.06 -28.03
CA THR A 653 -29.55 -3.04 -26.91
C THR A 653 -28.89 -3.37 -25.57
N MET A 654 -27.90 -4.26 -25.56
CA MET A 654 -27.06 -4.54 -24.38
C MET A 654 -26.18 -3.35 -23.98
N VAL A 655 -25.49 -2.71 -24.93
CA VAL A 655 -24.61 -1.54 -24.64
C VAL A 655 -25.43 -0.37 -24.12
N PHE A 656 -26.61 -0.10 -24.69
CA PHE A 656 -27.54 0.88 -24.14
C PHE A 656 -27.94 0.55 -22.70
N GLU A 657 -28.32 -0.72 -22.40
CA GLU A 657 -28.67 -1.14 -21.03
C GLU A 657 -27.48 -1.02 -20.06
N CYS A 658 -26.24 -1.20 -20.54
CA CYS A 658 -25.03 -0.96 -19.76
C CYS A 658 -24.76 0.53 -19.50
N ILE A 659 -25.23 1.44 -20.34
CA ILE A 659 -25.10 2.90 -20.16
C ILE A 659 -26.20 3.45 -19.26
N ALA A 660 -27.46 3.02 -19.44
CA ALA A 660 -28.64 3.60 -18.80
C ALA A 660 -29.20 2.79 -17.62
N GLY A 661 -28.83 1.50 -17.48
CA GLY A 661 -29.41 0.59 -16.49
C GLY A 661 -30.76 -0.05 -16.92
N PHE A 662 -31.28 0.31 -18.09
CA PHE A 662 -32.53 -0.23 -18.66
C PHE A 662 -32.46 -0.33 -20.19
N ARG A 663 -33.27 -1.21 -20.79
CA ARG A 663 -33.31 -1.43 -22.26
C ARG A 663 -33.81 -0.19 -23.03
N PRO A 664 -33.32 0.04 -24.27
CA PRO A 664 -33.62 1.25 -25.04
C PRO A 664 -35.08 1.48 -25.39
N PHE A 665 -35.87 0.42 -25.54
CA PHE A 665 -37.22 0.53 -26.09
C PHE A 665 -38.26 -0.05 -25.12
N LEU A 666 -39.09 0.82 -24.55
CA LEU A 666 -40.31 0.50 -23.78
C LEU A 666 -40.12 -0.67 -22.80
N HIS A 667 -39.04 -0.62 -22.00
CA HIS A 667 -38.50 -1.74 -21.23
C HIS A 667 -39.46 -2.41 -20.22
N ASN A 668 -40.57 -1.74 -19.87
CA ASN A 668 -41.62 -2.22 -18.98
C ASN A 668 -42.73 -3.03 -19.69
N LEU A 669 -42.83 -2.93 -21.01
CA LEU A 669 -43.85 -3.62 -21.81
C LEU A 669 -43.38 -5.00 -22.29
N GLN A 670 -44.34 -5.88 -22.57
CA GLN A 670 -44.05 -7.17 -23.19
C GLN A 670 -43.63 -6.99 -24.66
N PRO A 671 -42.69 -7.80 -25.20
CA PRO A 671 -42.14 -7.60 -26.55
C PRO A 671 -43.17 -7.51 -27.68
N PHE A 672 -44.22 -8.33 -27.65
CA PHE A 672 -45.32 -8.25 -28.63
C PHE A 672 -46.05 -6.90 -28.60
N THR A 673 -46.21 -6.31 -27.41
CA THR A 673 -46.89 -5.02 -27.21
C THR A 673 -46.01 -3.83 -27.60
N TRP A 674 -44.69 -3.89 -27.36
CA TRP A 674 -43.81 -2.79 -27.78
C TRP A 674 -43.43 -2.83 -29.25
N HIS A 675 -43.36 -4.00 -29.89
CA HIS A 675 -42.95 -4.12 -31.30
C HIS A 675 -43.75 -3.18 -32.22
N GLU A 676 -45.09 -3.20 -32.12
CA GLU A 676 -45.98 -2.34 -32.91
C GLU A 676 -45.91 -0.85 -32.52
N LYS A 677 -45.51 -0.51 -31.28
CA LYS A 677 -45.24 0.87 -30.87
C LYS A 677 -43.92 1.39 -31.48
N ILE A 678 -42.85 0.58 -31.43
CA ILE A 678 -41.48 0.95 -31.84
C ILE A 678 -41.26 0.89 -33.36
N LYS A 679 -42.08 0.12 -34.10
CA LYS A 679 -42.10 0.08 -35.57
C LYS A 679 -42.24 1.45 -36.26
N LYS A 680 -42.70 2.46 -35.51
CA LYS A 680 -42.85 3.86 -35.93
C LYS A 680 -41.60 4.73 -35.72
N LYS A 681 -40.49 4.18 -35.21
CA LYS A 681 -39.29 4.96 -34.89
C LYS A 681 -38.57 5.46 -36.15
N ASP A 682 -37.95 6.63 -36.06
CA ASP A 682 -36.95 7.09 -37.02
C ASP A 682 -35.70 6.17 -36.97
N PRO A 683 -34.96 5.98 -38.07
CA PRO A 683 -33.67 5.27 -38.04
C PRO A 683 -32.75 5.71 -36.89
N LYS A 684 -32.67 7.02 -36.59
CA LYS A 684 -31.82 7.61 -35.54
C LYS A 684 -32.37 7.51 -34.12
N HIS A 685 -33.60 7.05 -33.90
CA HIS A 685 -34.11 6.91 -32.52
C HIS A 685 -33.42 5.73 -31.80
N ILE A 686 -32.65 6.03 -30.75
CA ILE A 686 -31.94 5.03 -29.92
C ILE A 686 -32.66 4.72 -28.61
N PHE A 687 -33.59 5.59 -28.19
CA PHE A 687 -34.35 5.46 -26.95
C PHE A 687 -35.84 5.72 -27.19
N ALA A 688 -36.71 4.98 -26.51
CA ALA A 688 -38.14 5.25 -26.44
C ALA A 688 -38.76 4.85 -25.09
N SER A 689 -39.48 5.77 -24.46
CA SER A 689 -40.16 5.59 -23.18
C SER A 689 -41.65 5.91 -23.26
N GLU A 690 -42.42 5.29 -22.38
CA GLU A 690 -43.85 5.60 -22.18
C GLU A 690 -43.98 6.67 -21.10
N GLU A 691 -44.60 7.80 -21.44
CA GLU A 691 -44.85 8.89 -20.50
C GLU A 691 -46.07 8.60 -19.61
N MET A 692 -46.30 9.43 -18.58
CA MET A 692 -47.39 9.23 -17.61
C MET A 692 -48.80 9.31 -18.23
N ASN A 693 -48.92 9.86 -19.44
CA ASN A 693 -50.16 9.91 -20.23
C ASN A 693 -50.35 8.68 -21.15
N GLY A 694 -49.37 7.78 -21.25
CA GLY A 694 -49.38 6.60 -22.14
C GLY A 694 -48.86 6.86 -23.56
N GLU A 695 -48.41 8.08 -23.87
CA GLU A 695 -47.75 8.40 -25.14
C GLU A 695 -46.30 7.88 -25.16
N VAL A 696 -45.76 7.65 -26.36
CA VAL A 696 -44.40 7.13 -26.56
C VAL A 696 -43.49 8.28 -27.00
N HIS A 697 -42.66 8.75 -26.07
CA HIS A 697 -41.58 9.68 -26.39
C HIS A 697 -40.41 8.92 -27.01
N PHE A 698 -39.89 9.39 -28.14
CA PHE A 698 -38.70 8.86 -28.80
C PHE A 698 -37.55 9.86 -28.72
N SER A 699 -36.30 9.36 -28.67
CA SER A 699 -35.10 10.20 -28.58
C SER A 699 -33.97 9.66 -29.47
N THR A 700 -33.23 10.59 -30.09
CA THR A 700 -31.92 10.37 -30.73
C THR A 700 -30.76 10.36 -29.74
N HIS A 701 -31.00 10.83 -28.51
CA HIS A 701 -30.02 11.02 -27.45
C HIS A 701 -30.15 10.01 -26.31
N LEU A 702 -29.05 9.79 -25.60
CA LEU A 702 -28.98 8.95 -24.41
C LEU A 702 -29.79 9.58 -23.25
N PRO A 703 -30.41 8.76 -22.38
CA PRO A 703 -31.08 9.24 -21.18
C PRO A 703 -30.09 9.48 -20.04
N GLU A 704 -30.27 10.57 -19.32
CA GLU A 704 -29.58 10.84 -18.04
C GLU A 704 -30.41 10.29 -16.85
N PRO A 705 -29.77 9.96 -15.69
CA PRO A 705 -28.34 10.03 -15.44
C PRO A 705 -27.56 8.84 -16.02
N HIS A 706 -26.38 9.10 -16.60
CA HIS A 706 -25.44 8.08 -17.08
C HIS A 706 -23.97 8.38 -16.73
N SER A 707 -23.11 7.36 -16.77
CA SER A 707 -21.69 7.46 -16.38
C SER A 707 -20.73 7.97 -17.47
N LEU A 708 -21.17 8.26 -18.70
CA LEU A 708 -20.27 8.64 -19.79
C LEU A 708 -19.86 10.12 -19.73
N CYS A 709 -18.59 10.41 -20.00
CA CYS A 709 -18.12 11.78 -20.19
C CYS A 709 -18.58 12.35 -21.55
N GLY A 710 -18.84 13.66 -21.62
CA GLY A 710 -19.42 14.32 -22.79
C GLY A 710 -18.61 14.19 -24.11
N VAL A 711 -17.32 13.86 -24.03
CA VAL A 711 -16.47 13.56 -25.20
C VAL A 711 -16.84 12.21 -25.87
N ILE A 712 -17.39 11.27 -25.10
CA ILE A 712 -17.80 9.94 -25.58
C ILE A 712 -19.27 9.91 -25.97
N VAL A 713 -20.12 10.77 -25.38
CA VAL A 713 -21.59 10.76 -25.58
C VAL A 713 -21.98 10.87 -27.07
N GLU A 714 -21.57 11.92 -27.77
CA GLU A 714 -21.93 12.07 -29.20
C GLU A 714 -21.42 10.90 -30.08
N PRO A 715 -20.15 10.46 -29.98
CA PRO A 715 -19.70 9.25 -30.68
C PRO A 715 -20.51 7.99 -30.33
N MET A 716 -20.87 7.80 -29.07
CA MET A 716 -21.66 6.65 -28.59
C MET A 716 -23.09 6.69 -29.10
N GLU A 717 -23.74 7.86 -29.12
CA GLU A 717 -25.06 8.06 -29.70
C GLU A 717 -25.06 7.73 -31.20
N ASN A 718 -24.10 8.26 -31.95
CA ASN A 718 -23.94 7.96 -33.38
C ASN A 718 -23.66 6.47 -33.64
N TRP A 719 -22.92 5.78 -32.75
CA TRP A 719 -22.73 4.34 -32.82
C TRP A 719 -24.03 3.56 -32.55
N LEU A 720 -24.74 3.92 -31.48
CA LEU A 720 -26.03 3.31 -31.12
C LEU A 720 -27.09 3.51 -32.22
N GLN A 721 -27.07 4.64 -32.94
CA GLN A 721 -27.96 4.89 -34.09
C GLN A 721 -27.74 3.85 -35.21
N LEU A 722 -26.50 3.40 -35.44
CA LEU A 722 -26.22 2.35 -36.43
C LEU A 722 -26.60 0.95 -35.93
N MET A 723 -26.42 0.67 -34.65
CA MET A 723 -26.69 -0.64 -34.05
C MET A 723 -28.19 -0.87 -33.79
N LEU A 724 -28.92 0.18 -33.43
CA LEU A 724 -30.36 0.18 -33.15
C LEU A 724 -31.21 0.67 -34.34
N ASN A 725 -30.66 0.68 -35.56
CA ASN A 725 -31.47 0.92 -36.76
C ASN A 725 -32.47 -0.24 -36.96
N TRP A 726 -33.74 0.09 -37.24
CA TRP A 726 -34.78 -0.91 -37.46
C TRP A 726 -34.53 -1.71 -38.76
N ASP A 727 -34.09 -1.04 -39.82
CA ASP A 727 -33.82 -1.66 -41.13
C ASP A 727 -32.58 -2.58 -41.06
N PRO A 728 -32.72 -3.90 -41.24
CA PRO A 728 -31.62 -4.85 -41.14
C PRO A 728 -30.60 -4.77 -42.28
N GLN A 729 -30.87 -4.03 -43.36
CA GLN A 729 -29.90 -3.74 -44.43
C GLN A 729 -29.04 -2.50 -44.12
N GLN A 730 -29.59 -1.51 -43.42
CA GLN A 730 -28.87 -0.29 -43.02
C GLN A 730 -28.16 -0.42 -41.66
N ARG A 731 -28.60 -1.34 -40.80
CA ARG A 731 -28.00 -1.60 -39.48
C ARG A 731 -26.52 -1.95 -39.61
N GLY A 732 -25.68 -1.29 -38.82
CA GLY A 732 -24.22 -1.36 -38.92
C GLY A 732 -23.57 -0.41 -39.95
N GLY A 733 -24.36 0.33 -40.75
CA GLY A 733 -23.87 1.36 -41.69
C GLY A 733 -23.34 0.84 -43.03
N GLY A 734 -23.51 -0.46 -43.31
CA GLY A 734 -22.91 -1.16 -44.44
C GLY A 734 -21.41 -1.40 -44.28
N LEU A 735 -20.78 -1.97 -45.31
CA LEU A 735 -19.33 -2.11 -45.38
C LEU A 735 -18.67 -0.78 -45.77
N ASP A 736 -17.47 -0.58 -45.26
CA ASP A 736 -16.59 0.51 -45.62
C ASP A 736 -15.80 0.20 -46.92
N PRO A 737 -15.67 1.14 -47.89
CA PRO A 737 -15.01 0.86 -49.17
C PRO A 737 -13.50 0.60 -49.07
N GLU A 738 -12.81 1.13 -48.06
CA GLU A 738 -11.35 1.02 -47.95
C GLU A 738 -10.93 -0.22 -47.16
N THR A 739 -11.59 -0.45 -46.02
CA THR A 739 -11.23 -1.53 -45.09
C THR A 739 -12.06 -2.81 -45.29
N SER A 740 -13.15 -2.76 -46.05
CA SER A 740 -14.17 -3.83 -46.18
C SER A 740 -14.79 -4.31 -44.86
N ARG A 741 -14.61 -3.58 -43.75
CA ARG A 741 -15.24 -3.86 -42.44
C ARG A 741 -16.58 -3.13 -42.30
N PRO A 742 -17.53 -3.64 -41.49
CA PRO A 742 -18.75 -2.90 -41.15
C PRO A 742 -18.45 -1.59 -40.41
N LYS A 743 -19.09 -0.48 -40.81
CA LYS A 743 -18.80 0.85 -40.27
C LYS A 743 -19.04 0.99 -38.76
N CYS A 744 -19.99 0.23 -38.20
CA CYS A 744 -20.18 0.18 -36.75
C CYS A 744 -18.93 -0.27 -36.00
N PHE A 745 -18.15 -1.22 -36.51
CA PHE A 745 -16.90 -1.64 -35.85
C PHE A 745 -15.78 -0.62 -36.06
N LEU A 746 -15.74 0.11 -37.17
CA LEU A 746 -14.79 1.22 -37.36
C LEU A 746 -15.05 2.39 -36.39
N ILE A 747 -16.32 2.74 -36.19
CA ILE A 747 -16.71 3.78 -35.22
C ILE A 747 -16.46 3.30 -33.78
N MET A 748 -16.71 2.03 -33.49
CA MET A 748 -16.35 1.41 -32.20
C MET A 748 -14.85 1.49 -31.94
N ASP A 749 -14.01 1.09 -32.90
CA ASP A 749 -12.56 1.18 -32.80
C ASP A 749 -12.09 2.64 -32.65
N HIS A 750 -12.74 3.59 -33.33
CA HIS A 750 -12.47 5.01 -33.16
C HIS A 750 -12.73 5.48 -31.73
N ILE A 751 -13.91 5.20 -31.18
CA ILE A 751 -14.30 5.51 -29.78
C ILE A 751 -13.29 4.91 -28.79
N LEU A 752 -12.94 3.64 -28.97
CA LEU A 752 -12.03 2.92 -28.09
C LEU A 752 -10.58 3.45 -28.17
N ASN A 753 -10.18 4.07 -29.28
CA ASN A 753 -8.84 4.63 -29.47
C ASN A 753 -8.72 6.13 -29.13
N LEU A 754 -9.80 6.80 -28.72
CA LEU A 754 -9.76 8.18 -28.23
C LEU A 754 -8.83 8.30 -27.00
N LYS A 755 -7.86 9.23 -27.06
CA LYS A 755 -6.97 9.55 -25.93
C LYS A 755 -7.57 10.71 -25.15
N ILE A 756 -8.41 10.40 -24.16
CA ILE A 756 -9.09 11.40 -23.35
C ILE A 756 -8.34 11.58 -22.02
N VAL A 757 -8.07 12.83 -21.63
CA VAL A 757 -7.61 13.19 -20.28
C VAL A 757 -8.76 13.81 -19.50
N HIS A 758 -8.94 13.36 -18.26
CA HIS A 758 -9.91 13.91 -17.32
C HIS A 758 -9.17 14.73 -16.25
N ILE A 759 -9.56 16.00 -16.12
CA ILE A 759 -8.88 16.97 -15.26
C ILE A 759 -9.88 17.47 -14.21
N LEU A 760 -9.63 17.13 -12.94
CA LEU A 760 -10.40 17.64 -11.81
C LEU A 760 -9.84 19.00 -11.38
N SER A 761 -10.61 20.06 -11.59
CA SER A 761 -10.26 21.39 -11.13
C SER A 761 -10.53 21.54 -9.64
N MET A 762 -9.47 21.68 -8.85
CA MET A 762 -9.58 21.88 -7.41
C MET A 762 -10.05 23.30 -7.05
N THR A 763 -10.10 24.24 -8.01
CA THR A 763 -10.66 25.60 -7.83
C THR A 763 -12.17 25.70 -8.07
N SER A 764 -12.82 24.64 -8.53
CA SER A 764 -14.26 24.65 -8.86
C SER A 764 -14.99 23.33 -8.63
N ALA A 765 -14.28 22.27 -8.21
CA ALA A 765 -14.74 20.89 -8.11
C ALA A 765 -15.30 20.28 -9.41
N LYS A 766 -15.11 20.92 -10.57
CA LYS A 766 -15.55 20.41 -11.88
C LYS A 766 -14.51 19.49 -12.50
N ILE A 767 -14.98 18.44 -13.16
CA ILE A 767 -14.17 17.55 -13.99
C ILE A 767 -14.35 17.98 -15.45
N ILE A 768 -13.24 18.25 -16.13
CA ILE A 768 -13.20 18.71 -17.51
C ILE A 768 -12.46 17.65 -18.32
N SER A 769 -13.06 17.18 -19.42
CA SER A 769 -12.50 16.10 -20.24
C SER A 769 -12.02 16.65 -21.58
N PHE A 770 -10.76 16.43 -21.91
CA PHE A 770 -10.15 16.88 -23.17
C PHE A 770 -9.74 15.69 -24.02
N LEU A 771 -10.18 15.64 -25.27
CA LEU A 771 -9.58 14.77 -26.29
C LEU A 771 -8.18 15.30 -26.63
N LEU A 772 -7.17 14.44 -26.57
CA LEU A 772 -5.78 14.75 -26.90
C LEU A 772 -5.46 14.33 -28.33
N HIS A 773 -4.67 15.15 -29.03
CA HIS A 773 -4.03 14.74 -30.28
C HIS A 773 -2.67 14.07 -30.01
N PRO A 774 -2.21 13.09 -30.84
CA PRO A 774 -1.00 12.31 -30.55
C PRO A 774 0.27 13.15 -30.32
N GLU A 775 0.45 14.20 -31.12
CA GLU A 775 1.60 15.12 -31.08
C GLU A 775 1.33 16.37 -30.22
N GLU A 776 0.27 16.39 -29.42
CA GLU A 776 -0.10 17.58 -28.63
C GLU A 776 0.90 17.83 -27.49
N SER A 777 1.47 19.04 -27.44
CA SER A 777 2.37 19.42 -26.34
C SER A 777 1.60 19.67 -25.05
N LEU A 778 2.23 19.50 -23.88
CA LEU A 778 1.56 19.84 -22.62
C LEU A 778 1.13 21.32 -22.61
N HIS A 779 1.94 22.23 -23.18
CA HIS A 779 1.60 23.65 -23.25
C HIS A 779 0.34 23.93 -24.09
N SER A 780 0.14 23.19 -25.19
CA SER A 780 -1.08 23.24 -26.01
C SER A 780 -2.31 22.85 -25.19
N LEU A 781 -2.22 21.78 -24.40
CA LEU A 781 -3.28 21.38 -23.46
C LEU A 781 -3.50 22.45 -22.38
N GLN A 782 -2.44 23.06 -21.82
CA GLN A 782 -2.57 24.12 -20.82
C GLN A 782 -3.32 25.35 -21.35
N ILE A 783 -3.17 25.72 -22.62
CA ILE A 783 -3.95 26.81 -23.25
C ILE A 783 -5.44 26.45 -23.32
N ARG A 784 -5.78 25.18 -23.61
CA ARG A 784 -7.17 24.69 -23.60
C ARG A 784 -7.76 24.66 -22.18
N ILE A 785 -6.95 24.30 -21.19
CA ILE A 785 -7.31 24.40 -19.76
C ILE A 785 -7.53 25.86 -19.35
N GLU A 786 -6.71 26.80 -19.82
CA GLU A 786 -6.83 28.23 -19.52
C GLU A 786 -8.17 28.80 -20.04
N PHE A 787 -8.61 28.37 -21.23
CA PHE A 787 -9.91 28.74 -21.80
C PHE A 787 -11.10 28.25 -20.94
N GLU A 788 -11.09 26.99 -20.50
CA GLU A 788 -12.19 26.39 -19.73
C GLU A 788 -12.21 26.78 -18.23
N THR A 789 -11.05 27.18 -17.67
CA THR A 789 -10.90 27.40 -16.21
C THR A 789 -10.58 28.84 -15.80
N GLY A 790 -10.09 29.67 -16.73
CA GLY A 790 -9.55 30.99 -16.43
C GLY A 790 -8.22 30.98 -15.66
N ILE A 791 -7.62 29.81 -15.38
CA ILE A 791 -6.32 29.71 -14.70
C ILE A 791 -5.22 29.83 -15.75
N SER A 792 -4.42 30.89 -15.66
CA SER A 792 -3.35 31.13 -16.63
C SER A 792 -2.30 30.03 -16.66
N THR A 793 -1.85 29.66 -17.86
CA THR A 793 -0.87 28.58 -18.14
C THR A 793 0.32 28.53 -17.17
N GLY A 794 0.89 29.69 -16.80
CA GLY A 794 1.98 29.77 -15.81
C GLY A 794 1.56 29.41 -14.38
N ASN A 795 0.32 29.72 -13.99
CA ASN A 795 -0.24 29.43 -12.67
C ASN A 795 -0.84 28.03 -12.54
N GLN A 796 -1.11 27.33 -13.64
CA GLN A 796 -1.56 25.94 -13.60
C GLN A 796 -0.50 25.02 -12.99
N GLU A 797 -0.87 24.28 -11.95
CA GLU A 797 -0.12 23.12 -11.45
C GLU A 797 -0.97 21.85 -11.66
N LEU A 798 -0.47 20.96 -12.52
CA LEU A 798 -1.12 19.71 -12.87
C LEU A 798 -0.43 18.55 -12.15
N LEU A 799 -1.09 17.98 -11.14
CA LEU A 799 -0.58 16.86 -10.35
C LEU A 799 -1.27 15.55 -10.73
N LEU A 800 -0.50 14.48 -10.80
CA LEU A 800 -1.00 13.10 -10.84
C LEU A 800 -1.43 12.64 -9.44
N GLU A 801 -2.19 11.54 -9.34
CA GLU A 801 -2.56 10.89 -8.05
C GLU A 801 -1.38 10.61 -7.11
N THR A 802 -0.18 10.42 -7.68
CA THR A 802 1.07 10.20 -6.95
C THR A 802 1.63 11.48 -6.32
N GLY A 803 1.05 12.66 -6.59
CA GLY A 803 1.56 13.98 -6.22
C GLY A 803 2.76 14.46 -7.04
N ILE A 804 3.03 13.82 -8.18
CA ILE A 804 4.05 14.24 -9.14
C ILE A 804 3.44 15.28 -10.09
N CYS A 805 4.14 16.39 -10.32
CA CYS A 805 3.75 17.38 -11.32
C CYS A 805 4.14 16.92 -12.73
N LEU A 806 3.30 17.23 -13.72
CA LEU A 806 3.58 16.90 -15.13
C LEU A 806 4.88 17.56 -15.63
N ASP A 807 5.56 16.91 -16.57
CA ASP A 807 6.81 17.40 -17.16
C ASP A 807 6.50 18.25 -18.41
N PRO A 808 6.81 19.57 -18.42
CA PRO A 808 6.55 20.44 -19.58
C PRO A 808 7.31 20.05 -20.85
N ARG A 809 8.33 19.20 -20.73
CA ARG A 809 9.15 18.71 -21.86
C ARG A 809 8.58 17.45 -22.51
N LYS A 810 7.47 16.91 -21.98
CA LYS A 810 6.77 15.73 -22.51
C LYS A 810 5.45 16.13 -23.18
N PRO A 811 4.96 15.35 -24.16
CA PRO A 811 3.64 15.56 -24.76
C PRO A 811 2.51 15.43 -23.72
N ALA A 812 1.33 15.94 -24.08
CA ALA A 812 0.11 15.85 -23.28
C ALA A 812 -0.35 14.40 -23.04
N SER A 813 0.04 13.46 -23.91
CA SER A 813 -0.21 12.03 -23.74
C SER A 813 0.34 11.43 -22.44
N GLN A 814 1.28 12.11 -21.76
CA GLN A 814 1.73 11.73 -20.40
C GLN A 814 0.60 11.72 -19.35
N CYS A 815 -0.53 12.38 -19.64
CA CYS A 815 -1.70 12.45 -18.77
C CYS A 815 -2.60 11.20 -18.87
N VAL A 816 -2.34 10.29 -19.81
CA VAL A 816 -3.16 9.11 -20.09
C VAL A 816 -2.30 7.85 -19.89
N ILE A 817 -2.87 6.82 -19.25
CA ILE A 817 -2.20 5.52 -19.07
C ILE A 817 -2.74 4.56 -20.14
N ASP A 818 -1.86 4.03 -20.99
CA ASP A 818 -2.25 3.07 -22.02
C ASP A 818 -2.86 1.79 -21.40
N GLY A 819 -4.01 1.38 -21.94
CA GLY A 819 -4.81 0.25 -21.43
C GLY A 819 -5.81 0.63 -20.32
N VAL A 820 -5.67 1.80 -19.69
CA VAL A 820 -6.65 2.33 -18.73
C VAL A 820 -7.64 3.24 -19.46
N ARG A 821 -8.93 3.10 -19.16
CA ARG A 821 -10.04 3.90 -19.74
C ARG A 821 -11.07 4.21 -18.65
N GLY A 822 -11.83 5.29 -18.82
CA GLY A 822 -12.83 5.74 -17.85
C GLY A 822 -12.31 6.81 -16.89
N TRP A 823 -13.05 7.91 -16.76
CA TRP A 823 -12.81 8.96 -15.74
C TRP A 823 -12.95 8.47 -14.29
N ASP A 824 -13.47 7.25 -14.09
CA ASP A 824 -13.49 6.52 -12.82
C ASP A 824 -12.17 5.79 -12.51
N SER A 825 -11.23 5.70 -13.46
CA SER A 825 -9.97 4.93 -13.31
C SER A 825 -8.70 5.77 -13.07
N TYR A 826 -8.58 6.95 -13.69
CA TYR A 826 -7.39 7.81 -13.56
C TYR A 826 -7.70 9.27 -13.91
N MET A 827 -7.09 10.22 -13.20
CA MET A 827 -7.29 11.65 -13.44
C MET A 827 -6.08 12.51 -13.06
N VAL A 828 -6.03 13.72 -13.64
CA VAL A 828 -5.08 14.78 -13.30
C VAL A 828 -5.79 15.83 -12.43
N TYR A 829 -5.14 16.31 -11.40
CA TYR A 829 -5.67 17.34 -10.50
C TYR A 829 -5.05 18.69 -10.82
N LEU A 830 -5.90 19.68 -11.11
CA LEU A 830 -5.48 21.05 -11.41
C LEU A 830 -5.57 21.93 -10.17
N PHE A 831 -4.43 22.49 -9.79
CA PHE A 831 -4.26 23.51 -8.75
C PHE A 831 -3.85 24.84 -9.39
N ASP A 832 -4.14 25.93 -8.67
CA ASP A 832 -3.88 27.30 -9.10
C ASP A 832 -2.86 27.93 -8.16
N LYS A 833 -1.64 28.16 -8.66
CA LYS A 833 -0.51 28.71 -7.89
C LYS A 833 -0.78 30.15 -7.40
N SER A 834 -1.75 30.86 -8.00
CA SER A 834 -2.10 32.22 -7.56
C SER A 834 -2.97 32.23 -6.29
N LYS A 835 -3.56 31.09 -5.91
CA LYS A 835 -4.46 30.98 -4.75
C LYS A 835 -3.78 30.30 -3.56
N THR A 836 -3.64 31.06 -2.48
CA THR A 836 -3.19 30.53 -1.17
C THR A 836 -4.34 29.99 -0.32
N VAL A 837 -5.59 30.32 -0.67
CA VAL A 837 -6.81 29.88 0.01
C VAL A 837 -7.86 29.48 -1.04
N TYR A 838 -8.61 28.41 -0.75
CA TYR A 838 -9.78 28.00 -1.53
C TYR A 838 -11.06 28.48 -0.86
N ASP A 839 -11.78 29.40 -1.51
CA ASP A 839 -13.16 29.73 -1.15
C ASP A 839 -14.07 28.55 -1.52
N GLY A 840 -14.76 27.99 -0.52
CA GLY A 840 -15.70 26.88 -0.70
C GLY A 840 -16.90 26.97 0.26
N PRO A 841 -17.96 26.19 0.04
CA PRO A 841 -18.05 25.08 -0.92
C PRO A 841 -18.40 25.52 -2.36
N PHE A 842 -18.10 24.64 -3.32
CA PHE A 842 -18.53 24.77 -4.71
C PHE A 842 -19.92 24.17 -4.92
N ALA A 843 -20.57 24.49 -6.05
CA ALA A 843 -21.89 23.95 -6.37
C ALA A 843 -21.87 22.42 -6.46
N SER A 844 -22.78 21.76 -5.74
CA SER A 844 -22.97 20.31 -5.74
C SER A 844 -23.72 19.84 -7.00
N ARG A 845 -23.80 18.52 -7.20
CA ARG A 845 -24.65 17.92 -8.26
C ARG A 845 -26.09 18.40 -8.11
N SER A 846 -26.70 18.81 -9.22
CA SER A 846 -28.14 19.03 -9.31
C SER A 846 -28.91 17.72 -9.13
N LEU A 847 -30.05 17.77 -8.43
CA LEU A 847 -31.04 16.69 -8.46
C LEU A 847 -31.71 16.67 -9.85
N SER A 848 -32.10 15.49 -10.33
CA SER A 848 -33.05 15.39 -11.46
C SER A 848 -34.42 15.91 -11.02
N ASP A 849 -35.28 16.32 -11.97
CA ASP A 849 -36.64 16.74 -11.64
C ASP A 849 -37.45 15.65 -10.93
N CYS A 850 -37.22 14.38 -11.29
CA CYS A 850 -37.84 13.22 -10.67
C CYS A 850 -37.44 13.07 -9.18
N VAL A 851 -36.15 13.25 -8.83
CA VAL A 851 -35.70 13.19 -7.43
C VAL A 851 -36.07 14.48 -6.68
N ASN A 852 -35.99 15.65 -7.32
CA ASN A 852 -36.42 16.92 -6.75
C ASN A 852 -37.90 16.86 -6.33
N TYR A 853 -38.77 16.28 -7.16
CA TYR A 853 -40.20 16.11 -6.87
C TYR A 853 -40.47 15.40 -5.53
N ILE A 854 -39.81 14.27 -5.24
CA ILE A 854 -39.94 13.59 -3.95
C ILE A 854 -39.23 14.33 -2.80
N VAL A 855 -38.25 15.19 -3.08
CA VAL A 855 -37.61 16.04 -2.05
C VAL A 855 -38.53 17.21 -1.65
N GLN A 856 -39.35 17.74 -2.58
CA GLN A 856 -40.36 18.76 -2.27
C GLN A 856 -41.54 18.17 -1.46
N ASP A 857 -42.07 16.99 -1.84
CA ASP A 857 -43.03 16.24 -1.02
C ASP A 857 -42.56 14.80 -0.75
N SER A 858 -41.90 14.63 0.39
CA SER A 858 -41.42 13.32 0.86
C SER A 858 -42.52 12.27 1.14
N LYS A 859 -43.77 12.71 1.35
CA LYS A 859 -44.90 11.85 1.77
C LYS A 859 -45.81 11.42 0.62
N ILE A 860 -45.55 11.89 -0.59
CA ILE A 860 -46.34 11.57 -1.77
C ILE A 860 -46.36 10.06 -2.04
N GLN A 861 -47.56 9.49 -2.15
CA GLN A 861 -47.76 8.07 -2.44
C GLN A 861 -47.62 7.82 -3.94
N LEU A 862 -46.54 7.16 -4.34
CA LEU A 862 -46.25 6.84 -5.74
C LEU A 862 -46.37 5.33 -6.01
N PRO A 863 -46.77 4.92 -7.22
CA PRO A 863 -46.75 3.52 -7.63
C PRO A 863 -45.35 2.91 -7.54
N ILE A 864 -45.22 1.67 -7.07
CA ILE A 864 -43.93 0.96 -6.99
C ILE A 864 -43.10 1.01 -8.31
N PRO A 865 -43.68 0.89 -9.52
CA PRO A 865 -42.91 1.03 -10.76
C PRO A 865 -42.27 2.42 -10.95
N GLN A 866 -42.95 3.49 -10.53
CA GLN A 866 -42.40 4.85 -10.60
C GLN A 866 -41.33 5.05 -9.52
N LEU A 867 -41.59 4.61 -8.27
CA LEU A 867 -40.60 4.63 -7.19
C LEU A 867 -39.32 3.89 -7.57
N ARG A 868 -39.41 2.77 -8.30
CA ARG A 868 -38.23 2.01 -8.76
C ARG A 868 -37.33 2.78 -9.73
N LYS A 869 -37.84 3.80 -10.43
CA LYS A 869 -37.03 4.77 -11.19
C LYS A 869 -36.51 5.88 -10.28
N VAL A 870 -37.39 6.59 -9.55
CA VAL A 870 -36.98 7.75 -8.73
C VAL A 870 -35.98 7.36 -7.64
N TRP A 871 -36.14 6.20 -6.99
CA TRP A 871 -35.19 5.71 -6.00
C TRP A 871 -33.88 5.21 -6.64
N ALA A 872 -33.87 4.77 -7.90
CA ALA A 872 -32.62 4.45 -8.61
C ALA A 872 -31.79 5.73 -8.81
N GLU A 873 -32.41 6.78 -9.35
CA GLU A 873 -31.78 8.10 -9.51
C GLU A 873 -31.32 8.68 -8.16
N ALA A 874 -32.10 8.49 -7.08
CA ALA A 874 -31.70 8.90 -5.73
C ALA A 874 -30.49 8.11 -5.19
N VAL A 875 -30.43 6.79 -5.41
CA VAL A 875 -29.26 5.98 -5.05
C VAL A 875 -28.03 6.40 -5.86
N HIS A 876 -28.17 6.57 -7.18
CA HIS A 876 -27.10 7.07 -8.05
C HIS A 876 -26.62 8.47 -7.62
N TYR A 877 -27.51 9.37 -7.21
CA TYR A 877 -27.16 10.69 -6.68
C TYR A 877 -26.32 10.60 -5.38
N VAL A 878 -26.73 9.75 -4.43
CA VAL A 878 -26.00 9.51 -3.17
C VAL A 878 -24.62 8.91 -3.43
N ILE A 879 -24.52 7.91 -4.31
CA ILE A 879 -23.23 7.33 -4.77
C ILE A 879 -22.36 8.43 -5.40
N GLY A 880 -22.93 9.22 -6.31
CA GLY A 880 -22.23 10.31 -7.01
C GLY A 880 -21.60 11.33 -6.06
N LEU A 881 -22.29 11.74 -5.00
CA LEU A 881 -21.72 12.65 -3.98
C LEU A 881 -20.55 12.01 -3.22
N LYS A 882 -20.66 10.73 -2.83
CA LYS A 882 -19.59 9.96 -2.15
C LYS A 882 -18.38 9.78 -3.05
N GLU A 883 -18.58 9.49 -4.34
CA GLU A 883 -17.48 9.40 -5.30
C GLU A 883 -16.82 10.76 -5.54
N ASP A 884 -17.58 11.84 -5.72
CA ASP A 884 -17.00 13.18 -5.95
C ASP A 884 -16.16 13.66 -4.77
N TYR A 885 -16.58 13.36 -3.53
CA TYR A 885 -15.74 13.54 -2.36
C TYR A 885 -14.45 12.71 -2.45
N SER A 886 -14.56 11.44 -2.85
CA SER A 886 -13.42 10.54 -2.96
C SER A 886 -12.40 11.06 -3.99
N ARG A 887 -12.86 11.58 -5.13
CA ARG A 887 -12.05 12.24 -6.17
C ARG A 887 -11.34 13.50 -5.63
N LEU A 888 -12.07 14.37 -4.95
CA LEU A 888 -11.51 15.59 -4.34
C LEU A 888 -10.51 15.27 -3.21
N PHE A 889 -10.75 14.21 -2.44
CA PHE A 889 -9.82 13.73 -1.41
C PHE A 889 -8.54 13.13 -2.02
N GLN A 890 -8.63 12.37 -3.12
CA GLN A 890 -7.45 11.95 -3.89
C GLN A 890 -6.64 13.16 -4.38
N GLY A 891 -7.30 14.24 -4.81
CA GLY A 891 -6.66 15.51 -5.14
C GLY A 891 -5.92 16.13 -3.95
N GLN A 892 -6.56 16.22 -2.78
CA GLN A 892 -5.88 16.67 -1.55
C GLN A 892 -4.67 15.78 -1.20
N ARG A 893 -4.79 14.46 -1.37
CA ARG A 893 -3.71 13.48 -1.18
C ARG A 893 -2.55 13.73 -2.17
N ALA A 894 -2.84 14.03 -3.43
CA ALA A 894 -1.83 14.42 -4.42
C ALA A 894 -1.10 15.71 -4.03
N ALA A 895 -1.82 16.74 -3.56
CA ALA A 895 -1.23 17.97 -3.05
C ALA A 895 -0.32 17.73 -1.82
N MET A 896 -0.76 16.88 -0.88
CA MET A 896 0.07 16.45 0.27
C MET A 896 1.34 15.71 -0.19
N LEU A 897 1.22 14.76 -1.12
CA LEU A 897 2.37 14.04 -1.66
C LEU A 897 3.32 14.95 -2.47
N SER A 898 2.81 16.02 -3.08
CA SER A 898 3.63 17.09 -3.67
C SER A 898 4.38 17.84 -2.57
N LEU A 899 3.67 18.37 -1.57
CA LEU A 899 4.23 19.10 -0.43
C LEU A 899 5.32 18.32 0.32
N LEU A 900 5.13 17.02 0.54
CA LEU A 900 6.11 16.15 1.19
C LEU A 900 7.40 15.98 0.37
N ARG A 901 7.33 15.99 -0.98
CA ARG A 901 8.54 16.01 -1.83
C ARG A 901 9.27 17.36 -1.75
N TYR A 902 8.54 18.47 -1.76
CA TYR A 902 9.11 19.80 -1.55
C TYR A 902 9.79 19.91 -0.17
N ASN A 903 9.16 19.39 0.89
CA ASN A 903 9.73 19.34 2.25
C ASN A 903 11.01 18.47 2.29
N ALA A 904 10.99 17.27 1.68
CA ALA A 904 12.18 16.41 1.60
C ALA A 904 13.36 17.10 0.87
N ASN A 905 13.10 17.85 -0.20
CA ASN A 905 14.14 18.63 -0.87
C ASN A 905 14.63 19.81 -0.01
N LEU A 906 13.73 20.52 0.67
CA LEU A 906 14.07 21.61 1.59
C LEU A 906 14.99 21.12 2.72
N ILE A 907 14.67 19.99 3.35
CA ILE A 907 15.49 19.37 4.40
C ILE A 907 16.84 18.89 3.85
N LYS A 908 16.90 18.37 2.62
CA LYS A 908 18.18 18.03 1.96
C LYS A 908 19.06 19.27 1.77
N MET A 909 18.49 20.40 1.32
CA MET A 909 19.20 21.66 1.17
C MET A 909 19.61 22.26 2.53
N LYS A 910 18.74 22.18 3.54
CA LYS A 910 19.05 22.55 4.95
C LYS A 910 20.27 21.81 5.48
N ASN A 911 20.29 20.48 5.33
CA ASN A 911 21.40 19.66 5.85
C ASN A 911 22.72 19.97 5.13
N ASN A 912 22.68 20.25 3.82
CA ASN A 912 23.84 20.72 3.07
C ASN A 912 24.32 22.11 3.56
N MET A 913 23.41 23.04 3.85
CA MET A 913 23.71 24.38 4.37
C MET A 913 24.34 24.32 5.78
N VAL A 914 23.78 23.49 6.68
CA VAL A 914 24.33 23.28 8.02
C VAL A 914 25.72 22.64 7.95
N SER A 915 25.93 21.62 7.11
CA SER A 915 27.24 21.00 6.91
C SER A 915 28.27 22.00 6.37
N ALA A 916 27.89 22.85 5.41
CA ALA A 916 28.77 23.88 4.85
C ALA A 916 29.14 24.95 5.90
N SER A 917 28.17 25.43 6.70
CA SER A 917 28.43 26.38 7.79
C SER A 917 29.36 25.77 8.86
N GLN A 918 29.16 24.51 9.25
CA GLN A 918 30.06 23.81 10.18
C GLN A 918 31.50 23.68 9.64
N GLN A 919 31.67 23.42 8.34
CA GLN A 919 32.99 23.39 7.70
C GLN A 919 33.66 24.77 7.68
N LEU A 920 32.90 25.83 7.38
CA LEU A 920 33.37 27.22 7.44
C LEU A 920 33.79 27.60 8.87
N LYS A 921 32.98 27.26 9.88
CA LYS A 921 33.29 27.47 11.30
C LYS A 921 34.62 26.84 11.69
N ALA A 922 34.81 25.55 11.39
CA ALA A 922 36.04 24.83 11.72
C ALA A 922 37.28 25.42 11.02
N LYS A 923 37.14 25.84 9.75
CA LYS A 923 38.20 26.53 9.00
C LYS A 923 38.51 27.92 9.57
N LEU A 924 37.49 28.67 9.99
CA LEU A 924 37.66 29.97 10.64
C LEU A 924 38.34 29.85 12.00
N GLU A 925 37.94 28.90 12.84
CA GLU A 925 38.57 28.64 14.15
C GLU A 925 40.04 28.24 13.98
N PHE A 926 40.34 27.31 13.07
CA PHE A 926 41.70 26.95 12.70
C PHE A 926 42.50 28.15 12.17
N PHE A 927 41.92 28.94 11.26
CA PHE A 927 42.56 30.14 10.73
C PHE A 927 42.84 31.18 11.83
N HIS A 928 41.89 31.43 12.73
CA HIS A 928 42.01 32.39 13.84
C HIS A 928 43.09 31.98 14.85
N GLN A 929 43.19 30.69 15.19
CA GLN A 929 44.28 30.20 16.03
C GLN A 929 45.64 30.26 15.30
N SER A 930 45.65 29.99 14.00
CA SER A 930 46.87 29.98 13.18
C SER A 930 47.41 31.39 12.87
N ILE A 931 46.56 32.37 12.53
CA ILE A 931 46.95 33.79 12.39
C ILE A 931 47.41 34.39 13.73
N ARG A 932 46.80 33.99 14.85
CA ARG A 932 47.21 34.44 16.19
C ARG A 932 48.60 33.94 16.55
N LEU A 933 48.88 32.65 16.37
CA LEU A 933 50.21 32.07 16.58
C LEU A 933 51.27 32.77 15.72
N ASP A 934 50.99 32.99 14.43
CA ASP A 934 51.92 33.65 13.53
C ASP A 934 52.16 35.13 13.92
N LEU A 935 51.13 35.86 14.40
CA LEU A 935 51.27 37.22 14.92
C LEU A 935 52.04 37.29 16.25
N GLU A 936 51.79 36.36 17.18
CA GLU A 936 52.50 36.25 18.46
C GLU A 936 53.99 35.97 18.23
N ARG A 937 54.32 34.94 17.44
CA ARG A 937 55.72 34.59 17.12
C ARG A 937 56.43 35.63 16.27
N TYR A 938 55.72 36.30 15.37
CA TYR A 938 56.27 37.44 14.65
C TYR A 938 56.61 38.60 15.60
N SER A 939 55.79 38.86 16.63
CA SER A 939 56.08 39.87 17.65
C SER A 939 57.27 39.49 18.53
N ASP A 940 57.41 38.21 18.92
CA ASP A 940 58.56 37.72 19.70
C ASP A 940 59.89 38.01 18.98
N GLN A 941 59.97 37.75 17.66
CA GLN A 941 61.21 37.94 16.90
C GLN A 941 61.53 39.39 16.53
N MET A 942 60.61 40.36 16.70
CA MET A 942 60.78 41.72 16.15
C MET A 942 62.04 42.46 16.64
N ALA A 943 62.60 42.08 17.80
CA ALA A 943 63.81 42.67 18.36
C ALA A 943 65.13 42.08 17.80
N TYR A 944 65.10 40.89 17.20
CA TYR A 944 66.32 40.12 16.83
C TYR A 944 66.28 39.46 15.45
N GLY A 945 65.11 39.38 14.80
CA GLY A 945 64.86 38.74 13.51
C GLY A 945 64.43 39.71 12.41
N ILE A 946 63.64 39.23 11.45
CA ILE A 946 63.22 40.03 10.28
C ILE A 946 61.92 40.78 10.57
N SER A 947 61.99 42.11 10.57
CA SER A 947 60.84 43.00 10.71
C SER A 947 60.34 43.54 9.36
N SER A 948 59.03 43.44 9.15
CA SER A 948 58.29 43.98 7.99
C SER A 948 56.92 44.48 8.46
N GLU A 949 56.84 45.76 8.82
CA GLU A 949 55.59 46.43 9.27
C GLU A 949 54.45 46.27 8.25
N LYS A 950 54.78 46.26 6.96
CA LYS A 950 53.83 46.07 5.86
C LYS A 950 53.18 44.68 5.87
N MET A 951 53.90 43.65 6.33
CA MET A 951 53.36 42.30 6.52
C MET A 951 52.51 42.22 7.78
N LEU A 952 52.97 42.80 8.90
CA LEU A 952 52.21 42.90 10.15
C LEU A 952 50.83 43.55 9.94
N LYS A 953 50.76 44.62 9.13
CA LYS A 953 49.48 45.24 8.76
C LYS A 953 48.61 44.30 7.92
N ALA A 954 49.16 43.69 6.87
CA ALA A 954 48.43 42.77 6.00
C ALA A 954 47.89 41.54 6.75
N TRP A 955 48.59 41.08 7.79
CA TRP A 955 48.16 39.96 8.63
C TRP A 955 47.03 40.35 9.60
N LYS A 956 47.05 41.56 10.16
CA LYS A 956 45.91 42.13 10.90
C LYS A 956 44.68 42.33 10.01
N GLU A 957 44.88 42.84 8.78
CA GLU A 957 43.80 42.95 7.78
C GLU A 957 43.20 41.58 7.41
N MET A 958 44.02 40.52 7.34
CA MET A 958 43.52 39.14 7.16
C MET A 958 42.77 38.62 8.40
N GLN A 959 43.19 38.97 9.62
CA GLN A 959 42.50 38.62 10.86
C GLN A 959 41.11 39.28 10.94
N GLU A 960 41.02 40.59 10.65
CA GLU A 960 39.76 41.33 10.60
C GLU A 960 38.83 40.80 9.50
N LYS A 961 39.37 40.49 8.31
CA LYS A 961 38.57 39.91 7.23
C LYS A 961 38.05 38.52 7.57
N ALA A 962 38.78 37.70 8.33
CA ALA A 962 38.26 36.43 8.84
C ALA A 962 37.09 36.64 9.81
N SER A 963 37.19 37.62 10.72
CA SER A 963 36.09 38.00 11.62
C SER A 963 34.84 38.51 10.86
N GLN A 964 35.01 39.15 9.70
CA GLN A 964 33.89 39.50 8.80
C GLN A 964 33.29 38.25 8.13
N CYS A 965 34.12 37.30 7.69
CA CYS A 965 33.67 36.05 7.09
C CYS A 965 32.82 35.20 8.06
N ALA A 966 33.02 35.34 9.37
CA ALA A 966 32.21 34.67 10.39
C ALA A 966 30.72 35.08 10.37
N GLN A 967 30.36 36.24 9.80
CA GLN A 967 28.95 36.62 9.63
C GLN A 967 28.20 35.72 8.64
N ALA A 968 28.91 35.02 7.75
CA ALA A 968 28.31 34.02 6.86
C ALA A 968 28.04 32.66 7.56
N GLU A 969 28.48 32.48 8.80
CA GLU A 969 28.19 31.28 9.59
C GLU A 969 26.74 31.26 10.12
N ASP A 970 26.16 32.43 10.42
CA ASP A 970 24.86 32.56 11.08
C ASP A 970 23.69 32.25 10.13
N ILE A 971 23.36 30.96 10.10
CA ILE A 971 22.19 30.38 9.45
C ILE A 971 21.10 29.98 10.46
N GLY A 972 21.25 30.34 11.75
CA GLY A 972 20.36 29.85 12.82
C GLY A 972 18.90 30.21 12.56
N TYR A 973 18.67 31.46 12.14
CA TYR A 973 17.35 31.97 11.77
C TYR A 973 16.69 31.22 10.60
N LEU A 974 17.47 30.63 9.68
CA LEU A 974 16.94 29.78 8.60
C LEU A 974 16.64 28.37 9.11
N ASP A 975 17.52 27.78 9.92
CA ASP A 975 17.29 26.44 10.47
C ASP A 975 16.03 26.39 11.33
N GLU A 976 15.82 27.39 12.20
CA GLU A 976 14.61 27.53 13.00
C GLU A 976 13.35 27.68 12.14
N GLN A 977 13.36 28.56 11.12
CA GLN A 977 12.22 28.73 10.20
C GLN A 977 11.90 27.43 9.42
N ILE A 978 12.93 26.73 8.94
CA ILE A 978 12.77 25.46 8.21
C ILE A 978 12.24 24.37 9.15
N MET A 979 12.72 24.29 10.38
CA MET A 979 12.24 23.30 11.36
C MET A 979 10.83 23.60 11.87
N ALA A 980 10.46 24.88 12.04
CA ALA A 980 9.09 25.29 12.35
C ALA A 980 8.12 24.89 11.23
N LEU A 981 8.46 25.21 9.96
CA LEU A 981 7.66 24.81 8.80
C LEU A 981 7.60 23.28 8.62
N HIS A 982 8.70 22.57 8.84
CA HIS A 982 8.73 21.12 8.82
C HIS A 982 7.78 20.52 9.87
N THR A 983 7.73 21.12 11.08
CA THR A 983 6.81 20.71 12.15
C THR A 983 5.36 20.96 11.75
N GLU A 984 5.04 22.14 11.21
CA GLU A 984 3.71 22.48 10.66
C GLU A 984 3.24 21.45 9.62
N ILE A 985 4.10 21.06 8.68
CA ILE A 985 3.80 20.05 7.65
C ILE A 985 3.60 18.66 8.27
N VAL A 986 4.40 18.27 9.26
CA VAL A 986 4.29 16.99 9.96
C VAL A 986 3.04 16.92 10.84
N GLU A 987 2.52 18.04 11.35
CA GLU A 987 1.22 18.10 12.01
C GLU A 987 0.06 18.01 11.02
N LEU A 988 0.13 18.70 9.88
CA LEU A 988 -0.83 18.55 8.78
C LEU A 988 -0.87 17.12 8.20
N GLN A 989 0.22 16.36 8.29
CA GLN A 989 0.24 14.94 7.92
C GLN A 989 -0.46 14.03 8.95
N LYS A 990 -0.47 14.39 10.25
CA LYS A 990 -1.13 13.63 11.33
C LYS A 990 -2.63 13.93 11.45
N SER A 991 -3.11 14.89 10.65
CA SER A 991 -4.47 15.45 10.62
C SER A 991 -5.53 14.38 10.25
N PRO A 992 -6.42 13.97 11.18
CA PRO A 992 -7.23 12.75 11.01
C PRO A 992 -8.55 12.93 10.23
N TYR A 993 -8.88 14.14 9.78
CA TYR A 993 -10.25 14.53 9.37
C TYR A 993 -10.88 13.64 8.28
N ALA A 994 -10.15 13.35 7.19
CA ALA A 994 -10.76 12.74 6.01
C ALA A 994 -11.21 11.28 6.22
N ARG A 995 -10.41 10.44 6.90
CA ARG A 995 -10.66 8.99 6.95
C ARG A 995 -12.00 8.65 7.62
N ARG A 996 -12.38 9.38 8.68
CA ARG A 996 -13.64 9.15 9.43
C ARG A 996 -14.88 9.78 8.82
N GLN A 997 -14.76 10.85 8.03
CA GLN A 997 -15.95 11.44 7.40
C GLN A 997 -16.34 10.72 6.09
N GLY A 998 -15.40 10.03 5.45
CA GLY A 998 -15.69 9.08 4.36
C GLY A 998 -16.58 7.91 4.82
N GLU A 999 -16.28 7.31 5.98
CA GLU A 999 -17.06 6.22 6.61
C GLU A 999 -18.55 6.59 6.79
N VAL A 1000 -18.86 7.85 7.11
CA VAL A 1000 -20.24 8.33 7.29
C VAL A 1000 -21.01 8.36 5.97
N MET A 1001 -20.36 8.76 4.87
CA MET A 1001 -21.02 8.82 3.55
C MET A 1001 -21.12 7.45 2.90
N GLU A 1002 -20.15 6.57 3.13
CA GLU A 1002 -20.22 5.15 2.75
C GLU A 1002 -21.34 4.40 3.52
N SER A 1003 -21.58 4.78 4.78
CA SER A 1003 -22.76 4.31 5.54
C SER A 1003 -24.09 4.81 4.96
N LEU A 1004 -24.14 6.06 4.48
CA LEU A 1004 -25.33 6.64 3.84
C LEU A 1004 -25.62 6.02 2.46
N GLU A 1005 -24.58 5.81 1.66
CA GLU A 1005 -24.60 5.06 0.40
C GLU A 1005 -25.14 3.63 0.60
N GLN A 1006 -24.58 2.88 1.55
CA GLN A 1006 -25.03 1.53 1.86
C GLN A 1006 -26.50 1.51 2.31
N ARG A 1007 -26.94 2.47 3.14
CA ARG A 1007 -28.35 2.62 3.54
C ARG A 1007 -29.28 2.93 2.36
N ALA A 1008 -28.86 3.76 1.40
CA ALA A 1008 -29.64 4.07 0.19
C ALA A 1008 -29.80 2.81 -0.68
N ILE A 1009 -28.69 2.10 -0.90
CA ILE A 1009 -28.63 0.81 -1.60
C ILE A 1009 -29.57 -0.22 -0.96
N ASP A 1010 -29.58 -0.33 0.37
CA ASP A 1010 -30.39 -1.34 1.06
C ASP A 1010 -31.90 -1.01 1.08
N LEU A 1011 -32.29 0.27 1.17
CA LEU A 1011 -33.69 0.66 0.92
C LEU A 1011 -34.13 0.30 -0.51
N TYR A 1012 -33.27 0.52 -1.51
CA TYR A 1012 -33.58 0.20 -2.90
C TYR A 1012 -33.65 -1.32 -3.16
N LYS A 1013 -32.80 -2.13 -2.52
CA LYS A 1013 -32.95 -3.61 -2.49
C LYS A 1013 -34.34 -4.00 -1.97
N GLN A 1014 -34.74 -3.46 -0.82
CA GLN A 1014 -36.05 -3.74 -0.22
C GLN A 1014 -37.22 -3.37 -1.16
N LEU A 1015 -37.14 -2.25 -1.89
CA LEU A 1015 -38.15 -1.85 -2.88
C LEU A 1015 -38.23 -2.81 -4.08
N LYS A 1016 -37.11 -3.43 -4.48
CA LYS A 1016 -37.10 -4.47 -5.51
C LYS A 1016 -37.73 -5.79 -5.02
N THR A 1017 -37.59 -6.14 -3.73
CA THR A 1017 -38.06 -7.42 -3.17
C THR A 1017 -39.47 -7.40 -2.54
N ARG A 1018 -40.16 -6.25 -2.45
CA ARG A 1018 -41.54 -6.18 -1.93
C ARG A 1018 -42.52 -7.02 -2.77
N PRO A 1019 -43.47 -7.75 -2.15
CA PRO A 1019 -44.53 -8.46 -2.85
C PRO A 1019 -45.50 -7.49 -3.56
N PRO A 1020 -46.22 -7.93 -4.61
CA PRO A 1020 -47.05 -7.06 -5.46
C PRO A 1020 -48.27 -6.47 -4.75
N ASP A 1021 -48.66 -6.98 -3.58
CA ASP A 1021 -49.85 -6.56 -2.84
C ASP A 1021 -49.77 -5.11 -2.30
N HIS A 1022 -48.56 -4.54 -2.23
CA HIS A 1022 -48.34 -3.13 -1.86
C HIS A 1022 -48.07 -2.27 -3.10
N ALA A 1023 -49.13 -1.87 -3.80
CA ALA A 1023 -49.02 -1.10 -5.05
C ALA A 1023 -48.40 0.31 -4.92
N TYR A 1024 -48.44 0.92 -3.72
CA TYR A 1024 -47.98 2.29 -3.44
C TYR A 1024 -47.07 2.35 -2.20
N SER A 1025 -46.25 3.39 -2.11
CA SER A 1025 -45.43 3.76 -0.94
C SER A 1025 -45.05 5.25 -1.01
N ASP A 1026 -44.67 5.87 0.11
CA ASP A 1026 -43.97 7.16 0.09
C ASP A 1026 -42.45 7.00 -0.02
N SER A 1027 -41.74 8.14 -0.06
CA SER A 1027 -40.28 8.24 -0.19
C SER A 1027 -39.58 8.79 1.06
N THR A 1028 -40.25 8.88 2.20
CA THR A 1028 -39.79 9.60 3.40
C THR A 1028 -38.38 9.20 3.84
N ASP A 1029 -38.07 7.90 3.86
CA ASP A 1029 -36.77 7.41 4.32
C ASP A 1029 -35.65 7.56 3.28
N MET A 1030 -35.97 7.54 1.99
CA MET A 1030 -35.01 7.88 0.93
C MET A 1030 -34.64 9.36 0.98
N VAL A 1031 -35.63 10.25 1.15
CA VAL A 1031 -35.42 11.70 1.27
C VAL A 1031 -34.59 12.04 2.51
N LYS A 1032 -34.80 11.35 3.66
CA LYS A 1032 -33.92 11.49 4.83
C LYS A 1032 -32.45 11.18 4.48
N ILE A 1033 -32.18 10.15 3.68
CA ILE A 1033 -30.80 9.79 3.29
C ILE A 1033 -30.21 10.82 2.32
N ILE A 1034 -30.98 11.30 1.33
CA ILE A 1034 -30.53 12.38 0.42
C ILE A 1034 -30.11 13.61 1.24
N VAL A 1035 -30.99 14.08 2.14
CA VAL A 1035 -30.71 15.26 2.98
C VAL A 1035 -29.52 15.04 3.91
N GLN A 1036 -29.40 13.87 4.56
CA GLN A 1036 -28.24 13.51 5.38
C GLN A 1036 -26.94 13.47 4.57
N THR A 1037 -26.99 13.02 3.31
CA THR A 1037 -25.82 12.94 2.41
C THR A 1037 -25.36 14.32 1.99
N VAL A 1038 -26.27 15.20 1.55
CA VAL A 1038 -25.95 16.60 1.19
C VAL A 1038 -25.38 17.36 2.39
N GLN A 1039 -26.01 17.25 3.57
CA GLN A 1039 -25.51 17.89 4.80
C GLN A 1039 -24.15 17.36 5.25
N SER A 1040 -23.87 16.07 5.05
CA SER A 1040 -22.53 15.52 5.28
C SER A 1040 -21.54 16.07 4.25
N GLN A 1041 -21.91 16.11 2.97
CA GLN A 1041 -21.06 16.58 1.88
C GLN A 1041 -20.62 18.05 2.07
N ASP A 1042 -21.53 18.95 2.40
CA ASP A 1042 -21.20 20.36 2.64
C ASP A 1042 -20.20 20.52 3.81
N ARG A 1043 -20.33 19.70 4.86
CA ARG A 1043 -19.37 19.66 5.97
C ARG A 1043 -18.02 19.10 5.54
N VAL A 1044 -17.98 17.91 4.93
CA VAL A 1044 -16.71 17.26 4.56
C VAL A 1044 -15.91 18.13 3.58
N LEU A 1045 -16.58 18.80 2.63
CA LEU A 1045 -15.94 19.65 1.64
C LEU A 1045 -15.36 20.91 2.27
N LYS A 1046 -16.09 21.55 3.20
CA LYS A 1046 -15.58 22.72 3.93
C LYS A 1046 -14.33 22.39 4.75
N GLU A 1047 -14.29 21.23 5.39
CA GLU A 1047 -13.09 20.74 6.08
C GLU A 1047 -11.96 20.39 5.10
N LEU A 1048 -12.27 19.74 3.97
CA LEU A 1048 -11.32 19.35 2.93
C LEU A 1048 -10.59 20.58 2.32
N PHE A 1049 -11.34 21.62 1.93
CA PHE A 1049 -10.78 22.85 1.34
C PHE A 1049 -10.09 23.74 2.38
N GLY A 1050 -10.59 23.78 3.62
CA GLY A 1050 -9.89 24.42 4.74
C GLY A 1050 -8.54 23.78 5.04
N HIS A 1051 -8.45 22.45 4.94
CA HIS A 1051 -7.19 21.73 5.10
C HIS A 1051 -6.27 21.88 3.86
N LEU A 1052 -6.82 21.80 2.64
CA LEU A 1052 -6.07 22.00 1.40
C LEU A 1052 -5.41 23.40 1.33
N SER A 1053 -6.11 24.44 1.80
CA SER A 1053 -5.58 25.80 1.88
C SER A 1053 -4.32 25.87 2.78
N LYS A 1054 -4.28 25.10 3.89
CA LYS A 1054 -3.07 25.00 4.72
C LYS A 1054 -1.91 24.30 3.98
N LEU A 1055 -2.20 23.30 3.15
CA LEU A 1055 -1.18 22.61 2.34
C LEU A 1055 -0.56 23.56 1.28
N LEU A 1056 -1.37 24.36 0.59
CA LEU A 1056 -0.86 25.37 -0.34
C LEU A 1056 -0.09 26.48 0.40
N GLY A 1057 -0.59 26.96 1.54
CA GLY A 1057 0.13 27.91 2.39
C GLY A 1057 1.51 27.40 2.83
N CYS A 1058 1.61 26.13 3.24
CA CYS A 1058 2.90 25.49 3.53
C CYS A 1058 3.79 25.38 2.29
N LYS A 1059 3.21 25.05 1.12
CA LYS A 1059 3.96 24.93 -0.14
C LYS A 1059 4.57 26.26 -0.56
N GLN A 1060 3.82 27.36 -0.43
CA GLN A 1060 4.35 28.71 -0.70
C GLN A 1060 5.49 29.06 0.26
N LYS A 1061 5.36 28.79 1.56
CA LYS A 1061 6.45 28.99 2.54
C LYS A 1061 7.73 28.23 2.15
N ILE A 1062 7.64 27.03 1.57
CA ILE A 1062 8.82 26.31 1.05
C ILE A 1062 9.43 27.05 -0.14
N ILE A 1063 8.61 27.47 -1.10
CA ILE A 1063 9.04 28.20 -2.30
C ILE A 1063 9.75 29.52 -1.91
N ASP A 1064 9.24 30.21 -0.89
CA ASP A 1064 9.82 31.46 -0.36
C ASP A 1064 11.11 31.26 0.47
N LEU A 1065 11.41 30.03 0.90
CA LEU A 1065 12.62 29.69 1.66
C LEU A 1065 13.75 29.15 0.78
N LEU A 1066 13.44 28.43 -0.31
CA LEU A 1066 14.43 27.86 -1.24
C LEU A 1066 15.50 28.86 -1.71
N PRO A 1067 15.18 30.05 -2.27
CA PRO A 1067 16.18 30.99 -2.73
C PRO A 1067 17.01 31.60 -1.59
N LYS A 1068 16.47 31.68 -0.36
CA LYS A 1068 17.22 32.17 0.81
C LYS A 1068 18.32 31.19 1.23
N ILE A 1069 18.06 29.88 1.11
CA ILE A 1069 19.04 28.83 1.35
C ILE A 1069 20.14 28.85 0.27
N GLU A 1070 19.78 29.11 -0.99
CA GLU A 1070 20.75 29.23 -2.08
C GLU A 1070 21.69 30.44 -1.90
N VAL A 1071 21.15 31.59 -1.48
CA VAL A 1071 21.95 32.77 -1.11
C VAL A 1071 22.88 32.45 0.07
N ALA A 1072 22.36 31.85 1.15
CA ALA A 1072 23.20 31.46 2.30
C ALA A 1072 24.33 30.48 1.91
N LEU A 1073 24.01 29.45 1.11
CA LEU A 1073 24.99 28.50 0.58
C LEU A 1073 26.07 29.15 -0.29
N ASN A 1074 25.76 30.22 -1.02
CA ASN A 1074 26.74 30.94 -1.82
C ASN A 1074 27.61 31.86 -0.95
N ASN A 1075 27.03 32.58 0.01
CA ASN A 1075 27.78 33.39 0.98
C ASN A 1075 28.78 32.54 1.78
N ILE A 1076 28.37 31.34 2.23
CA ILE A 1076 29.25 30.39 2.93
C ILE A 1076 30.42 29.96 2.02
N LYS A 1077 30.18 29.65 0.75
CA LYS A 1077 31.25 29.28 -0.20
C LYS A 1077 32.22 30.45 -0.47
N GLU A 1078 31.73 31.68 -0.58
CA GLU A 1078 32.62 32.84 -0.79
C GLU A 1078 33.50 33.10 0.44
N ALA A 1079 32.94 32.99 1.64
CA ALA A 1079 33.68 33.04 2.89
C ALA A 1079 34.73 31.92 3.00
N ASP A 1080 34.36 30.67 2.67
CA ASP A 1080 35.26 29.51 2.67
C ASP A 1080 36.47 29.71 1.74
N ASN A 1081 36.20 30.10 0.49
CA ASN A 1081 37.23 30.43 -0.50
C ASN A 1081 38.13 31.59 -0.04
N SER A 1082 37.56 32.62 0.57
CA SER A 1082 38.31 33.75 1.13
C SER A 1082 39.27 33.31 2.24
N VAL A 1083 38.82 32.48 3.19
CA VAL A 1083 39.66 31.93 4.28
C VAL A 1083 40.78 31.05 3.73
N MET A 1084 40.48 30.14 2.80
CA MET A 1084 41.47 29.27 2.16
C MET A 1084 42.53 30.08 1.38
N GLN A 1085 42.13 31.14 0.67
CA GLN A 1085 43.06 32.04 -0.02
C GLN A 1085 43.94 32.83 0.95
N MET A 1086 43.40 33.30 2.09
CA MET A 1086 44.18 33.99 3.12
C MET A 1086 45.21 33.06 3.78
N GLN A 1087 44.84 31.82 4.13
CA GLN A 1087 45.78 30.81 4.67
C GLN A 1087 46.93 30.56 3.69
N GLY A 1088 46.60 30.28 2.42
CA GLY A 1088 47.58 30.01 1.38
C GLY A 1088 48.43 31.24 0.99
N LYS A 1089 47.94 32.46 1.19
CA LYS A 1089 48.75 33.69 1.05
C LYS A 1089 49.75 33.81 2.22
N ARG A 1090 49.25 33.74 3.46
CA ARG A 1090 50.05 33.95 4.68
C ARG A 1090 51.22 32.97 4.79
N GLN A 1091 50.98 31.68 4.52
CA GLN A 1091 52.05 30.67 4.55
C GLN A 1091 53.14 30.95 3.49
N ARG A 1092 52.77 31.40 2.29
CA ARG A 1092 53.76 31.79 1.25
C ARG A 1092 54.57 33.03 1.64
N GLU A 1093 53.97 33.97 2.38
CA GLU A 1093 54.67 35.15 2.91
C GLU A 1093 55.73 34.75 3.96
N ILE A 1094 55.44 33.78 4.83
CA ILE A 1094 56.41 33.19 5.77
C ILE A 1094 57.59 32.54 5.02
N TRP A 1095 57.32 31.71 4.00
CA TRP A 1095 58.39 31.13 3.17
C TRP A 1095 59.21 32.19 2.41
N HIS A 1096 58.63 33.34 2.08
CA HIS A 1096 59.38 34.48 1.53
C HIS A 1096 60.29 35.15 2.56
N LEU A 1097 59.85 35.34 3.82
CA LEU A 1097 60.73 35.83 4.90
C LEU A 1097 61.93 34.89 5.10
N LEU A 1098 61.70 33.58 5.14
CA LEU A 1098 62.79 32.60 5.29
C LEU A 1098 63.78 32.68 4.12
N LYS A 1099 63.29 32.81 2.88
CA LYS A 1099 64.16 33.00 1.71
C LYS A 1099 65.01 34.27 1.80
N ILE A 1100 64.44 35.37 2.31
CA ILE A 1100 65.19 36.62 2.57
C ILE A 1100 66.27 36.37 3.62
N ALA A 1101 65.94 35.68 4.73
CA ALA A 1101 66.90 35.33 5.79
C ALA A 1101 68.12 34.58 5.23
N CYS A 1102 67.89 33.50 4.46
CA CYS A 1102 68.96 32.72 3.85
C CYS A 1102 69.87 33.60 2.96
N THR A 1103 69.29 34.49 2.13
CA THR A 1103 70.09 35.38 1.28
C THR A 1103 70.88 36.45 2.04
N GLN A 1104 70.44 36.86 3.23
CA GLN A 1104 71.17 37.81 4.08
C GLN A 1104 72.26 37.13 4.93
N SER A 1105 72.09 35.87 5.30
CA SER A 1105 73.19 35.08 5.91
C SER A 1105 74.34 34.89 4.93
N SER A 1106 74.05 34.62 3.65
CA SER A 1106 75.06 34.45 2.61
C SER A 1106 75.91 35.69 2.32
N SER A 1107 75.43 36.90 2.62
CA SER A 1107 76.21 38.13 2.39
C SER A 1107 77.15 38.50 3.55
N ARG A 1108 77.04 37.84 4.71
CA ARG A 1108 77.95 38.04 5.85
C ARG A 1108 79.27 37.25 5.77
N SER A 1109 79.38 36.27 4.87
CA SER A 1109 80.60 35.43 4.75
C SER A 1109 81.67 35.98 3.80
N LEU A 1110 81.38 37.04 3.03
CA LEU A 1110 82.21 37.51 1.91
C LEU A 1110 83.18 38.67 2.24
N VAL A 1111 83.41 38.99 3.51
CA VAL A 1111 84.33 40.07 3.94
C VAL A 1111 85.62 39.51 4.56
N SER A 1112 86.36 38.68 3.81
CA SER A 1112 87.72 38.25 4.22
C SER A 1112 88.64 37.72 3.10
N SER A 1113 88.83 38.49 2.02
CA SER A 1113 90.06 38.48 1.20
C SER A 1113 90.02 39.61 0.17
N SER A 1114 91.18 40.12 -0.26
CA SER A 1114 91.29 41.38 -1.00
C SER A 1114 91.87 41.23 -2.42
N LEU A 1115 91.64 42.27 -3.22
CA LEU A 1115 92.38 42.74 -4.41
C LEU A 1115 92.05 42.26 -5.85
N GLU A 1116 92.11 43.27 -6.74
CA GLU A 1116 92.29 43.29 -8.22
C GLU A 1116 91.13 42.91 -9.17
N GLY A 1117 91.09 43.55 -10.36
CA GLY A 1117 90.35 43.00 -11.51
C GLY A 1117 89.42 43.86 -12.41
N THR A 1118 89.53 45.20 -12.48
CA THR A 1118 89.06 46.06 -13.61
C THR A 1118 87.78 45.73 -14.44
N ALA A 1119 86.75 46.59 -14.28
CA ALA A 1119 85.98 47.27 -15.33
C ALA A 1119 84.92 46.58 -16.24
N SER A 1120 83.95 47.43 -16.68
CA SER A 1120 82.98 47.33 -17.80
C SER A 1120 81.67 46.54 -17.66
N THR A 1121 80.57 47.31 -17.63
CA THR A 1121 79.18 47.02 -18.06
C THR A 1121 79.06 47.25 -19.60
N PRO A 1122 77.92 47.06 -20.33
CA PRO A 1122 76.51 47.02 -19.88
C PRO A 1122 75.51 46.09 -20.64
N ALA A 1123 74.21 46.32 -20.36
CA ALA A 1123 73.01 46.00 -21.17
C ALA A 1123 72.59 44.52 -21.34
N VAL A 1124 71.38 44.04 -20.95
CA VAL A 1124 69.98 44.49 -21.18
C VAL A 1124 69.44 44.15 -22.58
N THR A 1125 68.37 43.34 -22.65
CA THR A 1125 67.01 43.70 -23.15
C THR A 1125 66.02 42.55 -22.83
N TRP A 1126 64.72 42.86 -22.70
CA TRP A 1126 63.63 41.88 -22.52
C TRP A 1126 63.07 41.37 -23.86
N LEU A 1127 62.42 40.19 -23.90
CA LEU A 1127 61.00 40.07 -24.28
C LEU A 1127 60.42 38.64 -24.12
N GLN A 1128 59.11 38.54 -24.38
CA GLN A 1128 58.23 37.36 -24.31
C GLN A 1128 58.54 36.35 -25.46
N GLN A 1129 57.99 35.12 -25.56
CA GLN A 1129 56.72 34.57 -25.06
C GLN A 1129 56.67 33.01 -25.10
N SER A 1130 55.62 32.44 -24.50
CA SER A 1130 54.94 31.16 -24.84
C SER A 1130 55.54 29.76 -24.51
N SER A 1131 54.74 29.01 -23.73
CA SER A 1131 54.39 27.57 -23.88
C SER A 1131 55.37 26.42 -23.47
N SER A 1132 54.77 25.23 -23.29
CA SER A 1132 55.33 23.92 -22.89
C SER A 1132 56.25 23.89 -21.67
N GLY A 1133 55.66 23.91 -20.47
CA GLY A 1133 56.35 23.53 -19.24
C GLY A 1133 56.55 22.01 -19.15
N ASN A 1134 57.82 21.56 -19.21
CA ASN A 1134 58.22 20.20 -18.85
C ASN A 1134 59.40 20.31 -17.87
N VAL A 1135 59.13 20.14 -16.56
CA VAL A 1135 60.09 20.48 -15.49
C VAL A 1135 60.21 19.34 -14.48
N PRO A 1136 61.31 18.59 -14.51
CA PRO A 1136 61.86 17.93 -13.34
C PRO A 1136 62.50 19.00 -12.42
N HIS A 1137 61.93 19.17 -11.23
CA HIS A 1137 62.61 19.77 -10.08
C HIS A 1137 63.60 18.76 -9.45
N PRO A 1138 64.52 19.16 -8.56
CA PRO A 1138 65.27 20.42 -8.48
C PRO A 1138 66.75 20.25 -8.03
N LEU A 1139 67.44 21.38 -7.81
CA LEU A 1139 68.51 21.58 -6.81
C LEU A 1139 69.70 20.59 -6.77
N SER A 1140 70.84 21.01 -7.36
CA SER A 1140 72.17 20.51 -6.99
C SER A 1140 73.16 21.67 -6.76
N SER A 1141 73.10 22.32 -5.59
CA SER A 1141 74.12 23.32 -5.20
C SER A 1141 74.20 23.55 -3.68
N LEU A 1142 75.32 23.09 -3.10
CA LEU A 1142 75.91 23.55 -1.82
C LEU A 1142 75.16 23.25 -0.50
N ALA A 1143 75.85 23.23 0.65
CA ALA A 1143 76.71 22.12 1.13
C ALA A 1143 77.42 22.47 2.46
N THR A 1144 77.31 21.60 3.47
CA THR A 1144 78.37 21.31 4.45
C THR A 1144 78.34 19.80 4.81
N PRO A 1145 79.37 19.24 5.48
CA PRO A 1145 79.31 17.88 6.03
C PRO A 1145 78.30 17.74 7.18
N GLU A 1146 78.21 18.75 8.05
CA GLU A 1146 77.30 18.76 9.21
C GLU A 1146 75.83 18.94 8.78
N ASP A 1147 75.57 19.70 7.71
CA ASP A 1147 74.26 19.70 7.05
C ASP A 1147 73.95 18.34 6.43
N ARG A 1148 74.94 17.58 5.95
CA ARG A 1148 74.68 16.21 5.47
C ARG A 1148 74.30 15.27 6.61
N GLU A 1149 74.97 15.34 7.75
CA GLU A 1149 74.61 14.49 8.90
C GLU A 1149 73.27 14.92 9.51
N ASN A 1150 72.98 16.22 9.65
CA ASN A 1150 71.67 16.70 10.09
C ASN A 1150 70.56 16.45 9.07
N PHE A 1151 70.82 16.56 7.76
CA PHE A 1151 69.81 16.28 6.72
C PHE A 1151 69.63 14.77 6.51
N VAL A 1152 70.65 13.93 6.78
CA VAL A 1152 70.48 12.48 6.93
C VAL A 1152 69.68 12.17 8.18
N HIS A 1153 69.98 12.74 9.35
CA HIS A 1153 69.21 12.54 10.58
C HIS A 1153 67.76 13.01 10.43
N VAL A 1154 67.51 14.14 9.75
CA VAL A 1154 66.15 14.63 9.45
C VAL A 1154 65.48 13.80 8.36
N ILE A 1155 66.22 13.18 7.43
CA ILE A 1155 65.67 12.18 6.51
C ILE A 1155 65.36 10.87 7.24
N GLU A 1156 66.22 10.40 8.15
CA GLU A 1156 65.99 9.21 8.99
C GLU A 1156 64.85 9.46 9.99
N GLU A 1157 64.72 10.65 10.57
CA GLU A 1157 63.54 11.03 11.34
C GLU A 1157 62.30 11.14 10.46
N ASN A 1158 62.35 11.73 9.27
CA ASN A 1158 61.18 11.74 8.37
C ASN A 1158 60.84 10.35 7.80
N LEU A 1159 61.82 9.45 7.65
CA LEU A 1159 61.61 8.04 7.30
C LEU A 1159 61.05 7.26 8.49
N ASN A 1160 61.54 7.49 9.71
CA ASN A 1160 60.97 6.96 10.94
C ASN A 1160 59.56 7.51 11.19
N TYR A 1161 59.27 8.78 10.86
CA TYR A 1161 57.92 9.34 10.90
C TYR A 1161 57.05 8.84 9.74
N LEU A 1162 57.61 8.48 8.59
CA LEU A 1162 56.88 7.82 7.50
C LEU A 1162 56.63 6.34 7.79
N GLU A 1163 57.54 5.63 8.44
CA GLU A 1163 57.34 4.27 8.95
C GLU A 1163 56.39 4.28 10.14
N LEU A 1164 56.49 5.24 11.06
CA LEU A 1164 55.54 5.40 12.17
C LEU A 1164 54.17 5.83 11.66
N PHE A 1165 54.07 6.71 10.66
CA PHE A 1165 52.79 7.10 10.06
C PHE A 1165 52.23 6.00 9.14
N SER A 1166 53.08 5.20 8.48
CA SER A 1166 52.65 4.00 7.76
C SER A 1166 52.24 2.89 8.70
N SER A 1167 52.94 2.72 9.84
CA SER A 1167 52.57 1.85 10.95
C SER A 1167 51.26 2.29 11.53
N ILE A 1168 51.06 3.57 11.85
CA ILE A 1168 49.77 4.11 12.34
C ILE A 1168 48.68 3.97 11.27
N LEU A 1169 48.96 4.11 9.97
CA LEU A 1169 47.98 3.83 8.92
C LEU A 1169 47.70 2.32 8.74
N GLN A 1170 48.66 1.46 9.09
CA GLN A 1170 48.56 0.01 9.02
C GLN A 1170 47.91 -0.57 10.29
N GLU A 1171 48.12 0.07 11.44
CA GLU A 1171 47.45 -0.11 12.72
C GLU A 1171 46.03 0.44 12.64
N VAL A 1172 45.77 1.61 12.07
CA VAL A 1172 44.40 2.10 11.82
C VAL A 1172 43.66 1.25 10.78
N ARG A 1173 44.36 0.68 9.78
CA ARG A 1173 43.79 -0.38 8.92
C ARG A 1173 43.58 -1.69 9.67
N GLN A 1174 44.49 -2.07 10.58
CA GLN A 1174 44.31 -3.22 11.45
C GLN A 1174 43.26 -2.97 12.53
N GLU A 1175 42.97 -1.75 12.96
CA GLU A 1175 41.88 -1.40 13.88
C GLU A 1175 40.56 -1.32 13.12
N GLN A 1176 40.53 -0.88 11.86
CA GLN A 1176 39.35 -1.08 11.02
C GLN A 1176 39.06 -2.58 10.78
N ASN A 1177 40.10 -3.41 10.60
CA ASN A 1177 39.94 -4.87 10.48
C ASN A 1177 39.66 -5.57 11.83
N ASN A 1178 40.23 -5.10 12.94
CA ASN A 1178 40.11 -5.72 14.27
C ASN A 1178 38.89 -5.20 15.04
N SER A 1179 38.38 -4.01 14.74
CA SER A 1179 37.00 -3.60 15.07
C SER A 1179 35.98 -4.50 14.34
N MET A 1180 36.39 -5.10 13.22
CA MET A 1180 35.67 -6.17 12.53
C MET A 1180 35.93 -7.59 13.11
N MET A 1181 36.81 -7.76 14.10
CA MET A 1181 37.15 -9.07 14.70
C MET A 1181 37.13 -9.11 16.25
N SER A 1182 36.83 -8.01 16.94
CA SER A 1182 36.80 -7.92 18.41
C SER A 1182 35.45 -8.30 19.04
N PHE A 1183 34.49 -8.79 18.24
CA PHE A 1183 33.29 -9.44 18.76
C PHE A 1183 33.63 -10.85 19.28
N ASP A 1184 33.29 -11.09 20.54
CA ASP A 1184 33.46 -12.40 21.19
C ASP A 1184 32.52 -13.46 20.58
N TRP A 1185 33.08 -14.63 20.26
CA TRP A 1185 32.38 -15.79 19.70
C TRP A 1185 32.07 -16.88 20.74
N SER A 1186 32.17 -16.55 22.05
CA SER A 1186 31.80 -17.44 23.16
C SER A 1186 30.37 -18.00 23.11
N TRP A 1187 29.49 -17.43 22.27
CA TRP A 1187 28.13 -17.90 21.98
C TRP A 1187 28.07 -19.12 21.03
N LEU A 1188 29.20 -19.67 20.59
CA LEU A 1188 29.29 -20.96 19.88
C LEU A 1188 29.42 -22.18 20.83
N LYS A 1189 28.66 -22.17 21.93
CA LYS A 1189 28.44 -23.30 22.85
C LYS A 1189 26.98 -23.39 23.30
#